data_AF-J6UAT0-F1
#
_entry.id   AF-J6UAT0-F1
#
_cell.length_a   1.000
_cell.length_b   1.000
_cell.length_c   1.000
_cell.angle_alpha   90.00
_cell.angle_beta   90.00
_cell.angle_gamma   90.00
#
_symmetry.space_group_name_H-M   'P 1'
#
loop_
_entity.id
_entity.type
_entity.pdbx_description
1 polymer ?
#
loop_
_entity_poly.entity_id
_entity_poly.type
_entity_poly.pdbx_seq_one_letter_code
_entity_poly.pdbx_strand_id
1 'polypeptide(L)'
;MTASVGFKRLGVAVVAMASLGVLVLGLASWLVSVDAARDAVASEVRAVTGLEPTVHGPATLSMFPSPRVSLEDVTLAGFADDDQPFVADTLVANVRWLPLLIGRIEIADVALIRPRITVRIGGNGRTNWSPLLASLARTVHPGLQPDPRTLSFSEIRISDGTVVLQDDHRARTEFFDGVEMSLAWPSIARGLGATGRVRWRGQPLDVALAVVDLPAALAGDTSGLKFRVGGNLINLAFEGTLSALPSLKIDGTLAAGAPSLRDAMGWISGKRLSGNTGLGRFALKAKTNLVAGSLALSNLNIELDGNLAEGVLTYALGGRQSLQGTLAVDALDLTPYAPALRLMAANSRNWNGRPIALDWFDDVDFDVRVSAARVLIPQGRLGRTAVAATLRDGRLTVTVGESQAFDGVIKGSLVLAKTADGAKVRSQVAFAGVDLETCLAELIGVRRLEGKGNLSVSLEGAGHSVLGVTRTLDGTVTLDATSGMLVGIDIEQLLRRLERRPLGGGADFRGGRTPFETLGVDLRIHQGNARVETVRFDGPGVRLGIRGQASVPTRELDLTGTATLLAAATETPPPFELPFFVQGTWDDPIMLPDTQALIRRSGAAAPFLDALSEKRTREAVRSAIDRLGHGDGAAALRRFGLPVPDPDSSDAGSPDANSPDAGTPEATNPETGNPETGNPEAGNPEAGTPGADASSAVPSLMETATPEADPGVTEPSVTQEPSVTEPFGTTTPEAAAPAAADTAATQDKTPPAPSAPAAAASDTPASDAPAQKKDSAAASKTKNSAAADAGRAGARESRADRSPSGTAGTAPSAAAR
;
A
#
# COMPACT_ATOMS: atom_id res chain seq x y z
N MET A 1 6.96 -89.30 26.92
CA MET A 1 5.97 -88.35 26.36
C MET A 1 5.33 -87.58 27.51
N THR A 2 5.70 -86.33 27.76
CA THR A 2 5.19 -85.55 28.92
C THR A 2 5.09 -84.04 28.66
N ALA A 3 6.10 -83.42 28.03
CA ALA A 3 6.16 -81.95 27.84
C ALA A 3 4.95 -81.35 27.08
N SER A 4 4.41 -82.05 26.08
CA SER A 4 3.28 -81.57 25.27
C SER A 4 1.96 -81.42 26.04
N VAL A 5 1.78 -82.13 27.16
CA VAL A 5 0.60 -82.00 28.03
C VAL A 5 0.72 -80.77 28.92
N GLY A 6 1.93 -80.42 29.36
CA GLY A 6 2.22 -79.19 30.10
C GLY A 6 1.87 -77.94 29.30
N PHE A 7 2.39 -77.83 28.08
CA PHE A 7 2.08 -76.71 27.18
C PHE A 7 0.58 -76.62 26.81
N LYS A 8 -0.12 -77.76 26.61
CA LYS A 8 -1.57 -77.73 26.40
C LYS A 8 -2.34 -77.25 27.63
N ARG A 9 -1.95 -77.65 28.85
CA ARG A 9 -2.58 -77.16 30.09
C ARG A 9 -2.29 -75.68 30.33
N LEU A 10 -1.07 -75.22 30.08
CA LEU A 10 -0.72 -73.80 30.17
C LEU A 10 -1.49 -72.96 29.14
N GLY A 11 -1.55 -73.41 27.89
CA GLY A 11 -2.32 -72.76 26.83
C GLY A 11 -3.82 -72.69 27.13
N VAL A 12 -4.42 -73.79 27.62
CA VAL A 12 -5.83 -73.79 28.07
C VAL A 12 -6.03 -72.88 29.28
N ALA A 13 -5.10 -72.81 30.23
CA ALA A 13 -5.20 -71.88 31.37
C ALA A 13 -5.10 -70.42 30.93
N VAL A 14 -4.21 -70.08 29.99
CA VAL A 14 -4.07 -68.73 29.42
C VAL A 14 -5.31 -68.35 28.60
N VAL A 15 -5.82 -69.25 27.75
CA VAL A 15 -7.06 -69.00 26.98
C VAL A 15 -8.27 -68.90 27.91
N ALA A 16 -8.37 -69.74 28.96
CA ALA A 16 -9.43 -69.64 29.96
C ALA A 16 -9.36 -68.30 30.70
N MET A 17 -8.17 -67.90 31.17
CA MET A 17 -7.96 -66.62 31.86
C MET A 17 -8.23 -65.41 30.96
N ALA A 18 -7.84 -65.47 29.68
CA ALA A 18 -8.17 -64.44 28.69
C ALA A 18 -9.68 -64.38 28.41
N SER A 19 -10.35 -65.52 28.25
CA SER A 19 -11.79 -65.59 28.04
C SER A 19 -12.58 -65.14 29.28
N LEU A 20 -12.08 -65.41 30.49
CA LEU A 20 -12.62 -64.90 31.74
C LEU A 20 -12.41 -63.39 31.86
N GLY A 21 -11.24 -62.87 31.45
CA GLY A 21 -10.99 -61.44 31.34
C GLY A 21 -11.95 -60.74 30.37
N VAL A 22 -12.16 -61.30 29.18
CA VAL A 22 -13.13 -60.81 28.20
C VAL A 22 -14.57 -60.90 28.74
N LEU A 23 -14.93 -61.97 29.45
CA LEU A 23 -16.24 -62.12 30.08
C LEU A 23 -16.46 -61.09 31.19
N VAL A 24 -15.46 -60.88 32.06
CA VAL A 24 -15.50 -59.88 33.14
C VAL A 24 -15.55 -58.46 32.58
N LEU A 25 -14.80 -58.15 31.52
CA LEU A 25 -14.87 -56.86 30.82
C LEU A 25 -16.24 -56.65 30.14
N GLY A 26 -16.81 -57.68 29.52
CA GLY A 26 -18.15 -57.65 28.95
C GLY A 26 -19.24 -57.44 29.99
N LEU A 27 -19.13 -58.09 31.16
CA LEU A 27 -20.03 -57.90 32.30
C LEU A 27 -19.85 -56.52 32.95
N ALA A 28 -18.62 -56.01 33.06
CA ALA A 28 -18.34 -54.66 33.56
C ALA A 28 -18.93 -53.59 32.62
N SER A 29 -18.91 -53.82 31.31
CA SER A 29 -19.60 -52.98 30.32
C SER A 29 -21.13 -52.98 30.45
N TRP A 30 -21.71 -53.88 31.27
CA TRP A 30 -23.14 -53.93 31.60
C TRP A 30 -23.44 -53.35 32.99
N LEU A 31 -22.41 -53.03 33.78
CA LEU A 31 -22.52 -52.55 35.17
C LEU A 31 -22.24 -51.03 35.30
N VAL A 32 -21.52 -50.44 34.35
CA VAL A 32 -21.32 -48.98 34.27
C VAL A 32 -22.51 -48.34 33.56
N SER A 33 -23.27 -47.49 34.25
CA SER A 33 -24.36 -46.73 33.61
C SER A 33 -23.82 -45.60 32.74
N VAL A 34 -24.46 -45.39 31.60
CA VAL A 34 -24.13 -44.33 30.65
C VAL A 34 -24.31 -42.95 31.29
N ASP A 35 -25.33 -42.78 32.13
CA ASP A 35 -25.62 -41.54 32.84
C ASP A 35 -24.52 -41.18 33.85
N ALA A 36 -24.01 -42.14 34.62
CA ALA A 36 -22.88 -41.89 35.52
C ALA A 36 -21.58 -41.56 34.77
N ALA A 37 -21.38 -42.14 33.57
CA ALA A 37 -20.26 -41.79 32.71
C ALA A 37 -20.39 -40.37 32.12
N ARG A 38 -21.61 -39.97 31.70
CA ARG A 38 -21.97 -38.61 31.28
C ARG A 38 -21.73 -37.60 32.41
N ASP A 39 -22.28 -37.86 33.59
CA ASP A 39 -22.21 -36.96 34.74
C ASP A 39 -20.77 -36.82 35.27
N ALA A 40 -19.98 -37.89 35.24
CA ALA A 40 -18.55 -37.84 35.57
C ALA A 40 -17.78 -36.94 34.59
N VAL A 41 -17.94 -37.14 33.27
CA VAL A 41 -17.30 -36.29 32.24
C VAL A 41 -17.76 -34.83 32.36
N ALA A 42 -19.04 -34.60 32.60
CA ALA A 42 -19.59 -33.26 32.85
C ALA A 42 -18.95 -32.59 34.08
N SER A 43 -18.82 -33.33 35.19
CA SER A 43 -18.21 -32.83 36.43
C SER A 43 -16.72 -32.51 36.27
N GLU A 44 -15.98 -33.28 35.47
CA GLU A 44 -14.55 -33.07 35.22
C GLU A 44 -14.32 -31.88 34.28
N VAL A 45 -15.13 -31.74 33.22
CA VAL A 45 -15.14 -30.55 32.36
C VAL A 45 -15.47 -29.29 33.17
N ARG A 46 -16.43 -29.37 34.10
CA ARG A 46 -16.77 -28.27 35.02
C ARG A 46 -15.64 -27.96 36.00
N ALA A 47 -14.95 -28.97 36.54
CA ALA A 47 -13.83 -28.79 37.46
C ALA A 47 -12.64 -28.07 36.79
N VAL A 48 -12.37 -28.36 35.52
CA VAL A 48 -11.26 -27.74 34.78
C VAL A 48 -11.62 -26.37 34.19
N THR A 49 -12.81 -26.19 33.63
CA THR A 49 -13.20 -24.95 32.94
C THR A 49 -13.92 -23.94 33.84
N GLY A 50 -14.64 -24.41 34.86
CA GLY A 50 -15.61 -23.62 35.60
C GLY A 50 -16.93 -23.35 34.86
N LEU A 51 -17.13 -23.93 33.68
CA LEU A 51 -18.37 -23.85 32.89
C LEU A 51 -19.26 -25.06 33.13
N GLU A 52 -20.57 -24.91 32.95
CA GLU A 52 -21.54 -26.02 33.05
C GLU A 52 -21.77 -26.63 31.64
N PRO A 53 -21.38 -27.88 31.38
CA PRO A 53 -21.67 -28.56 30.12
C PRO A 53 -23.09 -29.12 30.11
N THR A 54 -23.91 -28.63 29.19
CA THR A 54 -25.26 -29.17 28.93
C THR A 54 -25.20 -30.07 27.70
N VAL A 55 -25.54 -31.34 27.88
CA VAL A 55 -25.58 -32.36 26.82
C VAL A 55 -27.04 -32.63 26.47
N HIS A 56 -27.46 -32.21 25.27
CA HIS A 56 -28.83 -32.33 24.79
C HIS A 56 -29.07 -33.64 24.03
N GLY A 57 -28.03 -34.17 23.38
CA GLY A 57 -28.07 -35.42 22.63
C GLY A 57 -27.84 -36.67 23.49
N PRO A 58 -27.85 -37.86 22.86
CA PRO A 58 -27.54 -39.12 23.53
C PRO A 58 -26.07 -39.16 23.99
N ALA A 59 -25.83 -39.93 25.05
CA ALA A 59 -24.50 -40.36 25.46
C ALA A 59 -24.31 -41.84 25.08
N THR A 60 -23.09 -42.23 24.70
CA THR A 60 -22.73 -43.63 24.46
C THR A 60 -21.39 -43.97 25.13
N LEU A 61 -21.33 -45.17 25.72
CA LEU A 61 -20.13 -45.72 26.34
C LEU A 61 -19.61 -46.88 25.47
N SER A 62 -18.33 -46.85 25.12
CA SER A 62 -17.68 -47.87 24.30
C SER A 62 -16.42 -48.34 25.02
N MET A 63 -16.33 -49.63 25.36
CA MET A 63 -15.23 -50.20 26.16
C MET A 63 -14.06 -50.75 25.31
N PHE A 64 -14.18 -50.80 23.98
CA PHE A 64 -13.22 -51.47 23.11
C PHE A 64 -13.03 -50.69 21.78
N PRO A 65 -11.79 -50.52 21.28
CA PRO A 65 -10.51 -51.05 21.81
C PRO A 65 -9.99 -50.31 23.06
N SER A 66 -10.54 -49.14 23.38
CA SER A 66 -10.28 -48.38 24.60
C SER A 66 -11.59 -47.84 25.18
N PRO A 67 -11.65 -47.52 26.49
CA PRO A 67 -12.84 -46.97 27.12
C PRO A 67 -13.01 -45.52 26.67
N ARG A 68 -14.19 -45.18 26.15
CA ARG A 68 -14.51 -43.82 25.71
C ARG A 68 -15.99 -43.52 25.91
N VAL A 69 -16.25 -42.27 26.30
CA VAL A 69 -17.59 -41.69 26.41
C VAL A 69 -17.77 -40.73 25.25
N SER A 70 -18.81 -40.93 24.44
CA SER A 70 -19.20 -40.02 23.37
C SER A 70 -20.49 -39.32 23.77
N LEU A 71 -20.50 -37.99 23.74
CA LEU A 71 -21.62 -37.12 24.10
C LEU A 71 -22.01 -36.33 22.86
N GLU A 72 -23.26 -36.45 22.41
CA GLU A 72 -23.79 -35.70 21.26
C GLU A 72 -24.49 -34.40 21.69
N ASP A 73 -24.43 -33.37 20.84
CA ASP A 73 -25.00 -32.03 21.06
C ASP A 73 -24.64 -31.44 22.44
N VAL A 74 -23.36 -31.07 22.58
CA VAL A 74 -22.75 -30.58 23.82
C VAL A 74 -22.58 -29.07 23.72
N THR A 75 -23.26 -28.35 24.60
CA THR A 75 -23.12 -26.89 24.76
C THR A 75 -22.39 -26.56 26.05
N LEU A 76 -21.57 -25.51 26.06
CA LEU A 76 -21.10 -24.89 27.31
C LEU A 76 -21.84 -23.57 27.46
N ALA A 77 -22.56 -23.41 28.58
CA ALA A 77 -23.15 -22.12 28.93
C ALA A 77 -22.03 -21.09 29.18
N GLY A 78 -22.17 -19.88 28.63
CA GLY A 78 -21.22 -18.80 28.84
C GLY A 78 -21.34 -18.13 30.21
N PHE A 79 -20.47 -17.15 30.47
CA PHE A 79 -20.49 -16.34 31.69
C PHE A 79 -21.56 -15.23 31.69
N ALA A 80 -22.57 -15.33 30.81
CA ALA A 80 -23.71 -14.43 30.68
C ALA A 80 -24.90 -15.22 30.10
N ASP A 81 -26.12 -14.89 30.52
CA ASP A 81 -27.32 -15.75 30.41
C ASP A 81 -27.81 -16.10 28.98
N ASP A 82 -27.20 -15.54 27.93
CA ASP A 82 -27.54 -15.77 26.51
C ASP A 82 -26.28 -15.95 25.61
N ASP A 83 -25.08 -16.09 26.20
CA ASP A 83 -23.84 -16.36 25.45
C ASP A 83 -23.62 -17.88 25.36
N GLN A 84 -23.63 -18.44 24.15
CA GLN A 84 -23.19 -19.80 23.85
C GLN A 84 -21.80 -19.75 23.20
N PRO A 85 -20.71 -19.63 24.00
CA PRO A 85 -19.36 -19.52 23.49
C PRO A 85 -18.90 -20.80 22.79
N PHE A 86 -19.52 -21.95 23.10
CA PHE A 86 -19.14 -23.25 22.55
C PHE A 86 -20.35 -24.17 22.38
N VAL A 87 -20.44 -24.76 21.19
CA VAL A 87 -21.34 -25.85 20.83
C VAL A 87 -20.53 -26.91 20.08
N ALA A 88 -20.77 -28.21 20.30
CA ALA A 88 -20.15 -29.27 19.51
C ALA A 88 -21.12 -30.42 19.25
N ASP A 89 -21.23 -30.83 17.98
CA ASP A 89 -22.02 -32.00 17.56
C ASP A 89 -21.60 -33.27 18.30
N THR A 90 -20.31 -33.46 18.59
CA THR A 90 -19.85 -34.60 19.41
C THR A 90 -18.59 -34.28 20.21
N LEU A 91 -18.61 -34.58 21.51
CA LEU A 91 -17.44 -34.63 22.40
C LEU A 91 -17.14 -36.09 22.73
N VAL A 92 -15.92 -36.55 22.42
CA VAL A 92 -15.43 -37.90 22.75
C VAL A 92 -14.34 -37.78 23.81
N ALA A 93 -14.64 -38.20 25.04
CA ALA A 93 -13.67 -38.30 26.12
C ALA A 93 -13.14 -39.74 26.21
N ASN A 94 -11.86 -39.95 25.92
CA ASN A 94 -11.19 -41.23 26.14
C ASN A 94 -10.83 -41.36 27.63
N VAL A 95 -11.07 -42.52 28.23
CA VAL A 95 -10.93 -42.76 29.68
C VAL A 95 -9.83 -43.78 29.94
N ARG A 96 -9.01 -43.52 30.97
CA ARG A 96 -7.85 -44.35 31.32
C ARG A 96 -8.28 -45.71 31.89
N TRP A 97 -7.80 -46.80 31.28
CA TRP A 97 -8.08 -48.19 31.67
C TRP A 97 -7.83 -48.49 33.16
N LEU A 98 -6.66 -48.13 33.69
CA LEU A 98 -6.24 -48.53 35.05
C LEU A 98 -7.09 -47.85 36.15
N PRO A 99 -7.30 -46.51 36.13
CA PRO A 99 -8.25 -45.84 37.01
C PRO A 99 -9.67 -46.43 36.93
N LEU A 100 -10.17 -46.74 35.73
CA LEU A 100 -11.52 -47.24 35.53
C LEU A 100 -11.76 -48.58 36.26
N LEU A 101 -10.77 -49.46 36.26
CA LEU A 101 -10.81 -50.74 36.99
C LEU A 101 -10.84 -50.60 38.52
N ILE A 102 -10.43 -49.45 39.07
CA ILE A 102 -10.55 -49.11 40.50
C ILE A 102 -11.67 -48.11 40.79
N GLY A 103 -12.63 -47.97 39.86
CA GLY A 103 -13.81 -47.11 40.03
C GLY A 103 -13.55 -45.61 39.91
N ARG A 104 -12.45 -45.20 39.26
CA ARG A 104 -12.09 -43.79 39.01
C ARG A 104 -12.17 -43.47 37.52
N ILE A 105 -12.95 -42.47 37.15
CA ILE A 105 -12.98 -41.97 35.78
C ILE A 105 -11.93 -40.86 35.67
N GLU A 106 -10.83 -41.15 34.97
CA GLU A 106 -9.79 -40.18 34.60
C GLU A 106 -9.77 -40.07 33.08
N ILE A 107 -9.89 -38.84 32.55
CA ILE A 107 -9.84 -38.58 31.12
C ILE A 107 -8.37 -38.61 30.65
N ALA A 108 -8.11 -39.20 29.48
CA ALA A 108 -6.80 -39.24 28.84
C ALA A 108 -6.65 -38.07 27.84
N ASP A 109 -7.55 -38.04 26.86
CA ASP A 109 -7.69 -37.01 25.83
C ASP A 109 -9.17 -36.77 25.50
N VAL A 110 -9.47 -35.58 24.98
CA VAL A 110 -10.82 -35.17 24.56
C VAL A 110 -10.78 -34.78 23.08
N ALA A 111 -11.56 -35.45 22.24
CA ALA A 111 -11.76 -35.06 20.84
C ALA A 111 -13.10 -34.34 20.66
N LEU A 112 -13.07 -33.20 19.98
CA LEU A 112 -14.21 -32.33 19.69
C LEU A 112 -14.46 -32.38 18.18
N ILE A 113 -15.59 -32.94 17.77
CA ILE A 113 -15.94 -33.15 16.37
C ILE A 113 -16.96 -32.08 15.96
N ARG A 114 -16.62 -31.32 14.91
CA ARG A 114 -17.37 -30.17 14.39
C ARG A 114 -17.75 -29.12 15.45
N PRO A 115 -16.86 -28.73 16.38
CA PRO A 115 -17.18 -27.69 17.36
C PRO A 115 -17.29 -26.31 16.71
N ARG A 116 -18.33 -25.57 17.10
CA ARG A 116 -18.56 -24.16 16.79
C ARG A 116 -18.17 -23.31 17.99
N ILE A 117 -17.06 -22.58 17.87
CA ILE A 117 -16.48 -21.75 18.94
C ILE A 117 -16.76 -20.28 18.63
N THR A 118 -17.49 -19.57 19.49
CA THR A 118 -17.78 -18.14 19.35
C THR A 118 -16.84 -17.32 20.24
N VAL A 119 -15.98 -16.52 19.64
CA VAL A 119 -15.10 -15.57 20.35
C VAL A 119 -15.60 -14.16 20.07
N ARG A 120 -16.13 -13.48 21.09
CA ARG A 120 -16.61 -12.10 20.97
C ARG A 120 -15.71 -11.14 21.73
N ILE A 121 -15.23 -10.09 21.06
CA ILE A 121 -14.37 -9.04 21.60
C ILE A 121 -15.23 -7.80 21.88
N GLY A 122 -15.34 -7.42 23.16
CA GLY A 122 -16.02 -6.20 23.57
C GLY A 122 -15.14 -4.96 23.44
N GLY A 123 -15.75 -3.77 23.45
CA GLY A 123 -15.06 -2.47 23.28
C GLY A 123 -14.02 -2.11 24.36
N ASN A 124 -13.87 -2.92 25.42
CA ASN A 124 -12.81 -2.80 26.43
C ASN A 124 -11.62 -3.76 26.17
N GLY A 125 -11.58 -4.42 25.01
CA GLY A 125 -10.54 -5.38 24.63
C GLY A 125 -10.65 -6.76 25.32
N ARG A 126 -11.64 -6.97 26.21
CA ARG A 126 -11.90 -8.28 26.83
C ARG A 126 -12.79 -9.13 25.94
N THR A 127 -12.68 -10.44 26.10
CA THR A 127 -13.47 -11.45 25.40
C THR A 127 -14.51 -12.12 26.31
N ASN A 128 -15.56 -12.73 25.72
CA ASN A 128 -16.45 -13.65 26.44
C ASN A 128 -15.69 -14.82 27.10
N TRP A 129 -14.51 -15.19 26.59
CA TRP A 129 -13.60 -16.19 27.18
C TRP A 129 -12.69 -15.68 28.31
N SER A 130 -12.60 -14.36 28.55
CA SER A 130 -11.70 -13.79 29.56
C SER A 130 -11.93 -14.31 31.00
N PRO A 131 -13.17 -14.63 31.45
CA PRO A 131 -13.37 -15.22 32.78
C PRO A 131 -12.84 -16.66 32.91
N LEU A 132 -12.74 -17.43 31.80
CA LEU A 132 -12.09 -18.75 31.78
C LEU A 132 -10.57 -18.62 31.97
N LEU A 133 -9.93 -17.66 31.30
CA LEU A 133 -8.51 -17.38 31.55
C LEU A 133 -8.28 -16.97 33.02
N ALA A 134 -9.22 -16.23 33.61
CA ALA A 134 -9.17 -15.86 35.01
C ALA A 134 -9.53 -16.99 36.00
N SER A 135 -10.25 -18.06 35.61
CA SER A 135 -10.39 -19.26 36.45
C SER A 135 -9.13 -20.12 36.39
N LEU A 136 -8.59 -20.36 35.19
CA LEU A 136 -7.34 -21.09 34.98
C LEU A 136 -6.14 -20.44 35.69
N ALA A 137 -5.99 -19.10 35.64
CA ALA A 137 -4.93 -18.41 36.38
C ALA A 137 -5.07 -18.57 37.91
N ARG A 138 -6.29 -18.70 38.45
CA ARG A 138 -6.53 -18.92 39.89
C ARG A 138 -6.25 -20.37 40.32
N THR A 139 -6.56 -21.36 39.50
CA THR A 139 -6.29 -22.78 39.83
C THR A 139 -4.80 -23.14 39.73
N VAL A 140 -4.00 -22.30 39.05
CA VAL A 140 -2.58 -22.54 38.78
C VAL A 140 -1.64 -21.67 39.63
N HIS A 141 -2.16 -20.73 40.42
CA HIS A 141 -1.36 -19.81 41.23
C HIS A 141 -0.58 -20.54 42.36
N PRO A 142 0.77 -20.45 42.42
CA PRO A 142 1.61 -21.29 43.30
C PRO A 142 1.59 -20.94 44.80
N GLY A 143 0.64 -20.10 45.26
CA GLY A 143 0.48 -19.69 46.65
C GLY A 143 -0.67 -20.36 47.41
N LEU A 144 -1.58 -21.04 46.69
CA LEU A 144 -2.60 -21.90 47.29
C LEU A 144 -2.07 -23.33 47.35
N GLN A 145 -2.55 -24.15 48.30
CA GLN A 145 -2.16 -25.55 48.39
C GLN A 145 -2.54 -26.25 47.08
N PRO A 146 -1.58 -26.87 46.34
CA PRO A 146 -1.87 -27.43 45.04
C PRO A 146 -2.77 -28.65 45.20
N ASP A 147 -4.02 -28.56 44.73
CA ASP A 147 -4.88 -29.73 44.62
C ASP A 147 -4.27 -30.69 43.58
N PRO A 148 -3.92 -31.94 43.96
CA PRO A 148 -3.31 -32.91 43.04
C PRO A 148 -4.24 -33.40 41.91
N ARG A 149 -5.45 -32.84 41.79
CA ARG A 149 -6.39 -33.02 40.66
C ARG A 149 -6.13 -32.04 39.49
N THR A 150 -5.01 -31.32 39.50
CA THR A 150 -4.70 -30.28 38.52
C THR A 150 -4.46 -30.85 37.10
N LEU A 151 -5.48 -30.73 36.24
CA LEU A 151 -5.50 -31.11 34.80
C LEU A 151 -5.25 -32.61 34.54
N SER A 152 -6.33 -33.42 34.58
CA SER A 152 -6.28 -34.87 34.37
C SER A 152 -5.99 -35.31 32.92
N PHE A 153 -6.56 -34.60 31.93
CA PHE A 153 -6.39 -34.89 30.50
C PHE A 153 -5.23 -34.10 29.88
N SER A 154 -4.46 -34.77 29.02
CA SER A 154 -3.20 -34.25 28.46
C SER A 154 -3.30 -33.68 27.04
N GLU A 155 -4.40 -33.94 26.33
CA GLU A 155 -4.66 -33.43 24.98
C GLU A 155 -6.16 -33.09 24.80
N ILE A 156 -6.45 -31.96 24.16
CA ILE A 156 -7.69 -31.70 23.41
C ILE A 156 -7.37 -31.78 21.91
N ARG A 157 -8.23 -32.44 21.14
CA ARG A 157 -8.20 -32.46 19.68
C ARG A 157 -9.48 -31.85 19.13
N ILE A 158 -9.39 -31.07 18.07
CA ILE A 158 -10.49 -30.43 17.36
C ILE A 158 -10.42 -30.90 15.91
N SER A 159 -11.52 -31.39 15.35
CA SER A 159 -11.63 -31.77 13.94
C SER A 159 -12.90 -31.21 13.29
N ASP A 160 -12.77 -30.78 12.04
CA ASP A 160 -13.76 -30.07 11.23
C ASP A 160 -14.46 -28.91 11.97
N GLY A 161 -13.71 -28.22 12.84
CA GLY A 161 -14.23 -27.13 13.68
C GLY A 161 -14.45 -25.83 12.92
N THR A 162 -15.24 -24.94 13.52
CA THR A 162 -15.46 -23.56 13.06
C THR A 162 -15.28 -22.58 14.22
N VAL A 163 -14.38 -21.60 14.07
CA VAL A 163 -14.28 -20.46 15.00
C VAL A 163 -14.92 -19.24 14.35
N VAL A 164 -15.84 -18.61 15.08
CA VAL A 164 -16.53 -17.37 14.71
C VAL A 164 -16.02 -16.25 15.59
N LEU A 165 -15.30 -15.29 15.00
CA LEU A 165 -14.73 -14.15 15.71
C LEU A 165 -15.62 -12.91 15.47
N GLN A 166 -16.18 -12.36 16.55
CA GLN A 166 -17.03 -11.17 16.53
C GLN A 166 -16.29 -9.99 17.17
N ASP A 167 -16.09 -8.92 16.41
CA ASP A 167 -15.48 -7.67 16.86
C ASP A 167 -16.59 -6.62 17.00
N ASP A 168 -17.11 -6.46 18.23
CA ASP A 168 -18.23 -5.56 18.56
C ASP A 168 -17.87 -4.09 18.29
N HIS A 169 -16.57 -3.73 18.31
CA HIS A 169 -16.09 -2.37 18.04
C HIS A 169 -16.02 -2.07 16.54
N ARG A 170 -15.68 -3.05 15.69
CA ARG A 170 -15.59 -2.87 14.23
C ARG A 170 -16.84 -3.32 13.47
N ALA A 171 -17.85 -3.85 14.17
CA ALA A 171 -19.02 -4.50 13.58
C ALA A 171 -18.65 -5.57 12.54
N ARG A 172 -17.60 -6.35 12.81
CA ARG A 172 -17.10 -7.42 11.92
C ARG A 172 -17.32 -8.80 12.53
N THR A 173 -17.72 -9.74 11.69
CA THR A 173 -17.66 -11.17 11.99
C THR A 173 -16.71 -11.84 11.00
N GLU A 174 -15.67 -12.49 11.51
CA GLU A 174 -14.73 -13.31 10.72
C GLU A 174 -15.01 -14.79 10.98
N PHE A 175 -14.84 -15.61 9.94
CA PHE A 175 -15.04 -17.05 9.99
C PHE A 175 -13.73 -17.77 9.70
N PHE A 176 -13.40 -18.73 10.56
CA PHE A 176 -12.31 -19.67 10.44
C PHE A 176 -12.93 -21.06 10.42
N ASP A 177 -12.69 -21.85 9.38
CA ASP A 177 -13.37 -23.12 9.13
C ASP A 177 -12.38 -24.25 8.80
N GLY A 178 -12.85 -25.50 8.81
CA GLY A 178 -11.98 -26.67 8.63
C GLY A 178 -10.86 -26.72 9.68
N VAL A 179 -11.19 -26.35 10.92
CA VAL A 179 -10.23 -26.26 12.02
C VAL A 179 -9.88 -27.67 12.47
N GLU A 180 -8.63 -28.07 12.24
CA GLU A 180 -8.01 -29.32 12.65
C GLU A 180 -6.86 -28.99 13.60
N MET A 181 -7.06 -29.09 14.92
CA MET A 181 -6.04 -28.70 15.92
C MET A 181 -5.83 -29.77 16.99
N SER A 182 -4.57 -30.07 17.30
CA SER A 182 -4.15 -30.77 18.52
C SER A 182 -3.60 -29.76 19.51
N LEU A 183 -4.06 -29.85 20.76
CA LEU A 183 -3.82 -28.92 21.85
C LEU A 183 -3.34 -29.77 23.04
N ALA A 184 -2.05 -29.74 23.35
CA ALA A 184 -1.40 -30.65 24.29
C ALA A 184 -0.71 -29.91 25.44
N TRP A 185 -0.86 -30.43 26.65
CA TRP A 185 -0.26 -29.91 27.88
C TRP A 185 0.32 -31.08 28.67
N PRO A 186 1.59 -31.45 28.42
CA PRO A 186 2.24 -32.50 29.17
C PRO A 186 2.40 -32.02 30.62
N SER A 187 1.73 -32.68 31.57
CA SER A 187 1.75 -32.32 33.00
C SER A 187 3.18 -32.32 33.60
N ILE A 188 4.09 -33.08 33.00
CA ILE A 188 5.52 -33.13 33.34
C ILE A 188 6.26 -31.86 32.88
N ALA A 189 5.83 -31.23 31.79
CA ALA A 189 6.56 -30.16 31.10
C ALA A 189 6.11 -28.74 31.46
N ARG A 190 4.97 -28.55 32.16
CA ARG A 190 4.34 -27.26 32.51
C ARG A 190 3.99 -26.33 31.33
N GLY A 191 4.33 -26.68 30.10
CA GLY A 191 4.06 -25.90 28.89
C GLY A 191 2.74 -26.24 28.19
N LEU A 192 2.35 -25.35 27.28
CA LEU A 192 1.24 -25.50 26.33
C LEU A 192 1.81 -25.68 24.92
N GLY A 193 1.41 -26.71 24.20
CA GLY A 193 1.61 -26.83 22.75
C GLY A 193 0.26 -26.83 22.04
N ALA A 194 0.15 -26.11 20.93
CA ALA A 194 -1.00 -26.19 20.03
C ALA A 194 -0.50 -26.22 18.58
N THR A 195 -0.93 -27.20 17.79
CA THR A 195 -0.56 -27.35 16.39
C THR A 195 -1.76 -27.75 15.55
N GLY A 196 -1.86 -27.29 14.32
CA GLY A 196 -3.00 -27.61 13.48
C GLY A 196 -3.06 -26.88 12.15
N ARG A 197 -4.17 -27.05 11.45
CA ARG A 197 -4.55 -26.32 10.25
C ARG A 197 -5.91 -25.66 10.42
N VAL A 198 -6.08 -24.54 9.73
CA VAL A 198 -7.33 -23.76 9.71
C VAL A 198 -7.46 -23.08 8.35
N ARG A 199 -8.68 -22.93 7.85
CA ARG A 199 -8.96 -22.14 6.65
C ARG A 199 -9.52 -20.77 7.06
N TRP A 200 -8.85 -19.70 6.66
CA TRP A 200 -9.33 -18.32 6.86
C TRP A 200 -9.59 -17.66 5.51
N ARG A 201 -10.85 -17.23 5.28
CA ARG A 201 -11.31 -16.63 4.01
C ARG A 201 -10.91 -17.47 2.78
N GLY A 202 -11.03 -18.79 2.90
CA GLY A 202 -10.70 -19.75 1.84
C GLY A 202 -9.21 -20.15 1.72
N GLN A 203 -8.28 -19.47 2.39
CA GLN A 203 -6.85 -19.84 2.36
C GLN A 203 -6.51 -20.79 3.52
N PRO A 204 -5.82 -21.92 3.27
CA PRO A 204 -5.32 -22.80 4.32
C PRO A 204 -4.12 -22.16 5.02
N LEU A 205 -4.05 -22.33 6.34
CA LEU A 205 -2.96 -21.90 7.20
C LEU A 205 -2.56 -23.05 8.13
N ASP A 206 -1.28 -23.36 8.19
CA ASP A 206 -0.68 -24.19 9.23
C ASP A 206 -0.37 -23.28 10.44
N VAL A 207 -0.79 -23.66 11.64
CA VAL A 207 -0.61 -22.86 12.87
C VAL A 207 0.09 -23.70 13.93
N ALA A 208 1.11 -23.14 14.55
CA ALA A 208 1.79 -23.71 15.71
C ALA A 208 2.05 -22.65 16.78
N LEU A 209 1.76 -22.99 18.04
CA LEU A 209 1.97 -22.16 19.23
C LEU A 209 2.61 -23.03 20.32
N ALA A 210 3.61 -22.49 21.01
CA ALA A 210 4.18 -23.11 22.20
C ALA A 210 4.42 -22.06 23.29
N VAL A 211 3.92 -22.31 24.49
CA VAL A 211 4.19 -21.54 25.71
C VAL A 211 5.01 -22.45 26.64
N VAL A 212 6.19 -22.00 27.06
CA VAL A 212 7.16 -22.86 27.76
C VAL A 212 6.75 -23.17 29.21
N ASP A 213 6.26 -22.17 29.95
CA ASP A 213 5.66 -22.36 31.28
C ASP A 213 4.30 -21.65 31.30
N LEU A 214 3.24 -22.42 31.06
CA LEU A 214 1.87 -21.91 31.06
C LEU A 214 1.47 -21.34 32.44
N PRO A 215 1.82 -21.96 33.59
CA PRO A 215 1.65 -21.35 34.90
C PRO A 215 2.25 -19.95 35.04
N ALA A 216 3.50 -19.74 34.63
CA ALA A 216 4.15 -18.44 34.66
C ALA A 216 3.41 -17.43 33.77
N ALA A 217 3.08 -17.83 32.53
CA ALA A 217 2.33 -16.97 31.60
C ALA A 217 0.93 -16.56 32.14
N LEU A 218 0.24 -17.46 32.85
CA LEU A 218 -1.07 -17.19 33.47
C LEU A 218 -0.97 -16.37 34.77
N ALA A 219 0.09 -16.56 35.55
CA ALA A 219 0.41 -15.70 36.71
C ALA A 219 0.87 -14.30 36.28
N GLY A 220 1.28 -14.13 35.01
CA GLY A 220 1.75 -12.89 34.42
C GLY A 220 3.27 -12.69 34.45
N ASP A 221 4.00 -13.68 34.98
CA ASP A 221 5.46 -13.81 34.96
C ASP A 221 6.00 -14.04 33.53
N THR A 222 7.33 -14.13 33.41
CA THR A 222 7.99 -14.36 32.11
C THR A 222 7.92 -15.84 31.71
N SER A 223 7.32 -16.14 30.55
CA SER A 223 7.39 -17.46 29.89
C SER A 223 7.97 -17.33 28.48
N GLY A 224 8.69 -18.36 28.03
CA GLY A 224 9.02 -18.53 26.62
C GLY A 224 7.75 -18.66 25.75
N LEU A 225 7.81 -18.09 24.55
CA LEU A 225 6.75 -18.07 23.55
C LEU A 225 7.34 -18.36 22.17
N LYS A 226 6.80 -19.37 21.48
CA LYS A 226 7.05 -19.62 20.06
C LYS A 226 5.72 -19.64 19.30
N PHE A 227 5.67 -18.99 18.16
CA PHE A 227 4.47 -18.91 17.33
C PHE A 227 4.86 -19.01 15.86
N ARG A 228 4.13 -19.78 15.06
CA ARG A 228 4.33 -19.94 13.62
C ARG A 228 2.98 -20.00 12.92
N VAL A 229 2.88 -19.30 11.79
CA VAL A 229 1.80 -19.40 10.82
C VAL A 229 2.44 -19.64 9.46
N GLY A 230 2.16 -20.78 8.84
CA GLY A 230 2.56 -21.10 7.47
C GLY A 230 1.37 -20.95 6.52
N GLY A 231 1.61 -20.51 5.28
CA GLY A 231 0.53 -20.32 4.31
C GLY A 231 0.97 -19.80 2.95
N ASN A 232 0.06 -19.92 1.97
CA ASN A 232 0.33 -19.55 0.58
C ASN A 232 0.52 -18.03 0.37
N LEU A 233 -0.15 -17.19 1.17
CA LEU A 233 -0.08 -15.73 1.07
C LEU A 233 0.81 -15.09 2.13
N ILE A 234 0.96 -15.71 3.30
CA ILE A 234 1.77 -15.20 4.41
C ILE A 234 2.46 -16.34 5.15
N ASN A 235 3.70 -16.11 5.55
CA ASN A 235 4.43 -16.91 6.52
C ASN A 235 4.90 -15.98 7.64
N LEU A 236 4.74 -16.41 8.90
CA LEU A 236 5.14 -15.67 10.09
C LEU A 236 5.74 -16.64 11.10
N ALA A 237 6.86 -16.27 11.70
CA ALA A 237 7.46 -16.98 12.82
C ALA A 237 7.91 -15.97 13.89
N PHE A 238 7.57 -16.25 15.15
CA PHE A 238 8.03 -15.52 16.31
C PHE A 238 8.64 -16.49 17.32
N GLU A 239 9.76 -16.09 17.95
CA GLU A 239 10.43 -16.86 18.98
C GLU A 239 11.07 -15.93 20.01
N GLY A 240 10.67 -16.06 21.28
CA GLY A 240 11.00 -15.11 22.34
C GLY A 240 10.34 -15.44 23.69
N THR A 241 9.96 -14.40 24.44
CA THR A 241 9.33 -14.46 25.77
C THR A 241 8.18 -13.47 25.88
N LEU A 242 7.13 -13.81 26.64
CA LEU A 242 6.06 -12.91 27.05
C LEU A 242 6.03 -12.76 28.58
N SER A 243 5.63 -11.60 29.08
CA SER A 243 5.14 -11.39 30.46
C SER A 243 3.92 -10.47 30.43
N ALA A 244 2.95 -10.68 31.32
CA ALA A 244 1.69 -9.92 31.34
C ALA A 244 1.63 -8.83 32.43
N LEU A 245 2.46 -8.94 33.48
CA LEU A 245 2.52 -7.99 34.59
C LEU A 245 3.89 -7.28 34.66
N PRO A 246 3.93 -6.01 35.12
CA PRO A 246 2.79 -5.12 35.41
C PRO A 246 2.08 -4.60 34.14
N SER A 247 2.62 -4.89 32.96
CA SER A 247 2.01 -4.62 31.66
C SER A 247 2.45 -5.67 30.64
N LEU A 248 1.69 -5.85 29.56
CA LEU A 248 2.06 -6.78 28.48
C LEU A 248 3.39 -6.38 27.83
N LYS A 249 4.36 -7.28 27.92
CA LYS A 249 5.68 -7.19 27.33
C LYS A 249 5.95 -8.47 26.52
N ILE A 250 6.39 -8.31 25.28
CA ILE A 250 6.81 -9.44 24.42
C ILE A 250 8.15 -9.07 23.77
N ASP A 251 9.19 -9.84 24.07
CA ASP A 251 10.53 -9.69 23.50
C ASP A 251 10.91 -10.92 22.69
N GLY A 252 11.56 -10.75 21.55
CA GLY A 252 12.04 -11.90 20.79
C GLY A 252 12.56 -11.57 19.40
N THR A 253 12.45 -12.55 18.51
CA THR A 253 12.73 -12.40 17.08
C THR A 253 11.44 -12.64 16.30
N LEU A 254 11.15 -11.75 15.35
CA LEU A 254 10.06 -11.86 14.39
C LEU A 254 10.66 -12.07 13.00
N ALA A 255 10.17 -13.08 12.29
CA ALA A 255 10.31 -13.23 10.86
C ALA A 255 8.92 -13.23 10.22
N ALA A 256 8.74 -12.49 9.13
CA ALA A 256 7.51 -12.48 8.33
C ALA A 256 7.86 -12.48 6.84
N GLY A 257 6.95 -12.94 5.99
CA GLY A 257 7.13 -12.88 4.54
C GLY A 257 5.87 -13.23 3.77
N ALA A 258 5.80 -12.75 2.54
CA ALA A 258 4.69 -12.96 1.62
C ALA A 258 5.23 -13.01 0.18
N PRO A 259 4.75 -13.93 -0.69
CA PRO A 259 5.07 -13.89 -2.12
C PRO A 259 4.59 -12.58 -2.79
N SER A 260 3.53 -11.98 -2.24
CA SER A 260 2.99 -10.68 -2.61
C SER A 260 2.38 -10.01 -1.38
N LEU A 261 2.99 -8.91 -0.91
CA LEU A 261 2.48 -8.14 0.24
C LEU A 261 1.13 -7.50 -0.09
N ARG A 262 0.92 -7.09 -1.35
CA ARG A 262 -0.35 -6.61 -1.90
C ARG A 262 -1.46 -7.62 -1.72
N ASP A 263 -1.23 -8.88 -2.10
CA ASP A 263 -2.25 -9.92 -1.99
C ASP A 263 -2.45 -10.38 -0.55
N ALA A 264 -1.39 -10.45 0.26
CA ALA A 264 -1.48 -10.69 1.69
C ALA A 264 -2.31 -9.60 2.41
N MET A 265 -2.00 -8.31 2.20
CA MET A 265 -2.76 -7.19 2.77
C MET A 265 -4.19 -7.12 2.22
N GLY A 266 -4.41 -7.47 0.95
CA GLY A 266 -5.75 -7.57 0.37
C GLY A 266 -6.60 -8.66 1.03
N TRP A 267 -6.03 -9.85 1.20
CA TRP A 267 -6.66 -10.99 1.88
C TRP A 267 -6.85 -10.77 3.39
N ILE A 268 -5.96 -10.04 4.08
CA ILE A 268 -6.10 -9.68 5.50
C ILE A 268 -7.15 -8.57 5.70
N SER A 269 -7.10 -7.49 4.91
CA SER A 269 -8.03 -6.35 5.08
C SER A 269 -9.47 -6.67 4.64
N GLY A 270 -9.61 -7.58 3.67
CA GLY A 270 -10.86 -7.89 2.96
C GLY A 270 -11.15 -6.94 1.80
N LYS A 271 -10.27 -5.97 1.53
CA LYS A 271 -10.38 -5.00 0.43
C LYS A 271 -9.32 -5.34 -0.63
N ARG A 272 -9.70 -5.49 -1.91
CA ARG A 272 -8.71 -5.61 -2.99
C ARG A 272 -7.94 -4.28 -3.12
N LEU A 273 -6.64 -4.31 -2.88
CA LEU A 273 -5.76 -3.14 -3.06
C LEU A 273 -5.59 -2.85 -4.55
N SER A 274 -6.02 -1.67 -4.98
CA SER A 274 -6.03 -1.26 -6.39
C SER A 274 -4.63 -0.99 -6.94
N GLY A 275 -4.47 -1.18 -8.25
CA GLY A 275 -3.18 -1.09 -8.95
C GLY A 275 -2.52 -2.46 -9.18
N ASN A 276 -1.76 -2.57 -10.28
CA ASN A 276 -1.10 -3.79 -10.74
C ASN A 276 0.43 -3.75 -10.57
N THR A 277 0.93 -2.81 -9.77
CA THR A 277 2.33 -2.35 -9.79
C THR A 277 2.82 -2.04 -8.37
N GLY A 278 3.92 -2.66 -7.95
CA GLY A 278 4.51 -2.53 -6.62
C GLY A 278 3.76 -3.27 -5.50
N LEU A 279 4.47 -3.50 -4.40
CA LEU A 279 4.13 -4.31 -3.22
C LEU A 279 3.98 -5.82 -3.50
N GLY A 280 4.87 -6.37 -4.32
CA GLY A 280 5.07 -7.80 -4.54
C GLY A 280 5.84 -8.47 -3.39
N ARG A 281 6.90 -9.23 -3.71
CA ARG A 281 7.64 -10.06 -2.75
C ARG A 281 8.09 -9.26 -1.53
N PHE A 282 7.81 -9.82 -0.35
CA PHE A 282 8.13 -9.23 0.95
C PHE A 282 8.77 -10.27 1.88
N ALA A 283 9.81 -9.84 2.58
CA ALA A 283 10.38 -10.55 3.72
C ALA A 283 10.80 -9.54 4.80
N LEU A 284 10.70 -9.93 6.07
CA LEU A 284 11.10 -9.11 7.21
C LEU A 284 11.72 -10.01 8.27
N LYS A 285 12.84 -9.57 8.85
CA LYS A 285 13.43 -10.14 10.06
C LYS A 285 13.82 -9.00 11.01
N ALA A 286 13.46 -9.11 12.28
CA ALA A 286 13.80 -8.11 13.30
C ALA A 286 13.86 -8.73 14.70
N LYS A 287 14.63 -8.09 15.60
CA LYS A 287 14.41 -8.22 17.05
C LYS A 287 13.22 -7.34 17.43
N THR A 288 12.24 -7.95 18.07
CA THR A 288 10.97 -7.33 18.43
C THR A 288 10.90 -7.08 19.92
N ASN A 289 10.46 -5.89 20.30
CA ASN A 289 10.03 -5.54 21.65
C ASN A 289 8.64 -4.88 21.55
N LEU A 290 7.63 -5.52 22.11
CA LEU A 290 6.30 -4.96 22.31
C LEU A 290 6.17 -4.59 23.79
N VAL A 291 5.94 -3.32 24.10
CA VAL A 291 5.65 -2.85 25.47
C VAL A 291 4.53 -1.82 25.41
N ALA A 292 3.51 -1.98 26.26
CA ALA A 292 2.42 -1.01 26.44
C ALA A 292 1.72 -0.56 25.13
N GLY A 293 1.66 -1.42 24.12
CA GLY A 293 1.07 -1.11 22.80
C GLY A 293 1.99 -0.41 21.81
N SER A 294 3.28 -0.25 22.11
CA SER A 294 4.32 0.17 21.15
C SER A 294 5.16 -1.03 20.72
N LEU A 295 5.24 -1.27 19.41
CA LEU A 295 5.99 -2.36 18.80
C LEU A 295 7.28 -1.80 18.18
N ALA A 296 8.40 -1.97 18.86
CA ALA A 296 9.73 -1.64 18.35
C ALA A 296 10.35 -2.84 17.61
N LEU A 297 10.87 -2.58 16.41
CA LEU A 297 11.60 -3.51 15.54
C LEU A 297 13.03 -2.98 15.37
N SER A 298 13.98 -3.69 15.98
CA SER A 298 15.41 -3.36 15.99
C SER A 298 16.23 -4.45 15.27
N ASN A 299 17.42 -4.12 14.77
CA ASN A 299 18.14 -4.98 13.81
C ASN A 299 17.21 -5.43 12.66
N LEU A 300 16.39 -4.51 12.15
CA LEU A 300 15.46 -4.79 11.06
C LEU A 300 16.25 -5.01 9.77
N ASN A 301 15.97 -6.11 9.08
CA ASN A 301 16.28 -6.33 7.68
C ASN A 301 14.95 -6.64 6.96
N ILE A 302 14.65 -5.89 5.91
CA ILE A 302 13.38 -5.97 5.16
C ILE A 302 13.67 -6.02 3.65
N GLU A 303 13.02 -6.94 2.96
CA GLU A 303 12.96 -7.04 1.51
C GLU A 303 11.56 -6.62 1.04
N LEU A 304 11.48 -5.74 0.03
CA LEU A 304 10.20 -5.34 -0.58
C LEU A 304 10.39 -5.00 -2.07
N ASP A 305 9.73 -5.75 -2.97
CA ASP A 305 9.96 -5.67 -4.43
C ASP A 305 11.45 -5.84 -4.82
N GLY A 306 12.19 -6.64 -4.06
CA GLY A 306 13.65 -6.82 -4.23
C GLY A 306 14.51 -5.69 -3.65
N ASN A 307 13.92 -4.60 -3.16
CA ASN A 307 14.65 -3.59 -2.38
C ASN A 307 15.02 -4.16 -1.02
N LEU A 308 16.31 -4.20 -0.70
CA LEU A 308 16.82 -4.63 0.61
C LEU A 308 17.15 -3.41 1.46
N ALA A 309 16.49 -3.27 2.61
CA ALA A 309 16.72 -2.18 3.56
C ALA A 309 17.03 -2.70 4.96
N GLU A 310 17.85 -1.97 5.70
CA GLU A 310 18.18 -2.25 7.11
C GLU A 310 17.92 -1.04 8.01
N GLY A 311 17.63 -1.27 9.30
CA GLY A 311 17.51 -0.18 10.27
C GLY A 311 16.60 -0.48 11.46
N VAL A 312 15.68 0.46 11.73
CA VAL A 312 14.72 0.40 12.84
C VAL A 312 13.35 0.93 12.44
N LEU A 313 12.28 0.32 12.98
CA LEU A 313 10.91 0.80 12.90
C LEU A 313 10.24 0.72 14.28
N THR A 314 9.33 1.64 14.57
CA THR A 314 8.45 1.63 15.75
C THR A 314 7.01 1.84 15.29
N TYR A 315 6.09 1.00 15.76
CA TYR A 315 4.68 1.05 15.37
C TYR A 315 3.77 1.09 16.60
N ALA A 316 2.96 2.15 16.73
CA ALA A 316 2.00 2.30 17.81
C ALA A 316 0.66 1.65 17.46
N LEU A 317 0.24 0.68 18.28
CA LEU A 317 -0.99 -0.10 18.13
C LEU A 317 -2.23 0.56 18.76
N GLY A 318 -2.05 1.60 19.58
CA GLY A 318 -3.11 2.28 20.33
C GLY A 318 -3.46 3.65 19.77
N GLY A 319 -4.75 3.96 19.67
CA GLY A 319 -5.24 5.23 19.14
C GLY A 319 -5.14 5.28 17.61
N ARG A 320 -4.58 6.36 17.07
CA ARG A 320 -4.27 6.47 15.63
C ARG A 320 -2.95 5.76 15.35
N GLN A 321 -2.96 4.90 14.33
CA GLN A 321 -1.80 4.10 13.97
C GLN A 321 -0.67 5.02 13.52
N SER A 322 0.49 4.93 14.18
CA SER A 322 1.68 5.69 13.79
C SER A 322 2.88 4.77 13.56
N LEU A 323 3.51 4.92 12.40
CA LEU A 323 4.72 4.21 12.00
C LEU A 323 5.90 5.18 11.93
N GLN A 324 6.94 4.95 12.72
CA GLN A 324 8.14 5.79 12.74
C GLN A 324 9.39 4.95 12.43
N GLY A 325 10.43 5.55 11.86
CA GLY A 325 11.73 4.88 11.82
C GLY A 325 12.76 5.46 10.86
N THR A 326 13.83 4.69 10.67
CA THR A 326 14.94 5.04 9.78
C THR A 326 15.45 3.78 9.09
N LEU A 327 15.55 3.84 7.77
CA LEU A 327 15.97 2.75 6.89
C LEU A 327 17.16 3.20 6.03
N ALA A 328 18.15 2.33 5.88
CA ALA A 328 19.26 2.47 4.95
C ALA A 328 19.13 1.42 3.84
N VAL A 329 19.42 1.83 2.60
CA VAL A 329 19.31 1.02 1.38
C VAL A 329 20.60 1.21 0.56
N ASP A 330 21.10 0.17 -0.10
CA ASP A 330 22.16 0.35 -1.10
C ASP A 330 21.56 0.92 -2.40
N ALA A 331 20.82 0.08 -3.14
CA ALA A 331 20.08 0.47 -4.33
C ALA A 331 18.56 0.43 -4.07
N LEU A 332 17.91 1.60 -4.15
CA LEU A 332 16.46 1.76 -4.03
C LEU A 332 15.83 1.90 -5.42
N ASP A 333 15.19 0.85 -5.93
CA ASP A 333 14.40 0.91 -7.17
C ASP A 333 12.94 1.33 -6.90
N LEU A 334 12.60 2.51 -7.39
CA LEU A 334 11.25 3.07 -7.32
C LEU A 334 10.43 2.82 -8.61
N THR A 335 11.03 2.20 -9.63
CA THR A 335 10.37 1.88 -10.91
C THR A 335 9.06 1.07 -10.74
N PRO A 336 8.95 0.07 -9.83
CA PRO A 336 7.70 -0.66 -9.60
C PRO A 336 6.53 0.20 -9.12
N TYR A 337 6.80 1.34 -8.47
CA TYR A 337 5.79 2.20 -7.85
C TYR A 337 5.36 3.36 -8.75
N ALA A 338 6.20 3.77 -9.72
CA ALA A 338 5.93 4.92 -10.57
C ALA A 338 4.59 4.92 -11.33
N PRO A 339 4.02 3.77 -11.77
CA PRO A 339 2.69 3.74 -12.40
C PRO A 339 1.53 4.14 -11.48
N ALA A 340 1.72 4.16 -10.15
CA ALA A 340 0.77 4.75 -9.21
C ALA A 340 0.80 6.29 -9.26
N LEU A 341 1.96 6.89 -9.53
CA LEU A 341 2.19 8.32 -9.68
C LEU A 341 1.90 8.81 -11.11
N ARG A 342 0.85 8.29 -11.75
CA ARG A 342 0.48 8.61 -13.15
C ARG A 342 0.02 10.07 -13.31
N LEU A 343 0.97 10.97 -13.57
CA LEU A 343 0.74 12.37 -13.91
C LEU A 343 0.06 12.54 -15.27
N MET A 344 0.41 11.69 -16.24
CA MET A 344 -0.17 11.66 -17.59
C MET A 344 -1.25 10.58 -17.72
N ALA A 345 -2.19 10.80 -18.64
CA ALA A 345 -3.11 9.78 -19.10
C ALA A 345 -2.36 8.66 -19.86
N ALA A 346 -2.82 7.42 -19.76
CA ALA A 346 -2.07 6.26 -20.25
C ALA A 346 -1.91 6.19 -21.80
N ASN A 347 -2.74 6.92 -22.55
CA ASN A 347 -2.86 6.82 -24.01
C ASN A 347 -2.76 8.19 -24.72
N SER A 348 -2.40 9.27 -24.02
CA SER A 348 -2.32 10.61 -24.62
C SER A 348 -1.31 11.50 -23.89
N ARG A 349 -0.79 12.54 -24.57
CA ARG A 349 0.16 13.51 -24.00
C ARG A 349 -0.51 14.50 -23.02
N ASN A 350 -1.61 14.11 -22.40
CA ASN A 350 -2.49 14.97 -21.61
C ASN A 350 -2.39 14.61 -20.12
N TRP A 351 -2.64 15.59 -19.25
CA TRP A 351 -2.67 15.38 -17.80
C TRP A 351 -3.76 14.41 -17.37
N ASN A 352 -3.49 13.62 -16.34
CA ASN A 352 -4.42 12.64 -15.82
C ASN A 352 -5.63 13.32 -15.15
N GLY A 353 -6.81 13.15 -15.74
CA GLY A 353 -8.08 13.69 -15.22
C GLY A 353 -8.72 12.86 -14.10
N ARG A 354 -8.18 11.69 -13.75
CA ARG A 354 -8.75 10.81 -12.71
C ARG A 354 -8.58 11.42 -11.29
N PRO A 355 -9.50 11.12 -10.35
CA PRO A 355 -9.36 11.55 -8.97
C PRO A 355 -8.06 11.06 -8.30
N ILE A 356 -7.41 11.93 -7.53
CA ILE A 356 -6.28 11.61 -6.65
C ILE A 356 -6.85 10.99 -5.38
N ALA A 357 -6.61 9.69 -5.16
CA ALA A 357 -7.15 8.96 -4.02
C ALA A 357 -6.30 9.19 -2.75
N LEU A 358 -6.82 9.99 -1.83
CA LEU A 358 -6.17 10.35 -0.55
C LEU A 358 -6.86 9.74 0.68
N ASP A 359 -7.74 8.76 0.52
CA ASP A 359 -8.55 8.26 1.66
C ASP A 359 -7.75 7.52 2.73
N TRP A 360 -6.61 6.95 2.36
CA TRP A 360 -5.69 6.33 3.30
C TRP A 360 -4.90 7.33 4.18
N PHE A 361 -4.96 8.64 3.90
CA PHE A 361 -4.30 9.68 4.70
C PHE A 361 -4.99 9.91 6.06
N ASP A 362 -6.21 9.44 6.23
CA ASP A 362 -6.98 9.63 7.46
C ASP A 362 -6.63 8.53 8.50
N ASP A 363 -6.48 7.28 8.02
CA ASP A 363 -6.29 6.06 8.81
C ASP A 363 -4.90 5.93 9.48
N VAL A 364 -3.84 6.53 8.91
CA VAL A 364 -2.44 6.29 9.29
C VAL A 364 -1.64 7.59 9.35
N ASP A 365 -0.88 7.80 10.43
CA ASP A 365 0.23 8.76 10.48
C ASP A 365 1.58 8.01 10.30
N PHE A 366 2.61 8.63 9.72
CA PHE A 366 3.96 8.07 9.70
C PHE A 366 5.08 9.12 9.68
N ASP A 367 6.27 8.76 10.14
CA ASP A 367 7.51 9.54 9.99
C ASP A 367 8.70 8.61 9.69
N VAL A 368 9.00 8.43 8.40
CA VAL A 368 10.01 7.48 7.91
C VAL A 368 11.14 8.23 7.21
N ARG A 369 12.37 7.97 7.65
CA ARG A 369 13.60 8.46 7.00
C ARG A 369 14.22 7.32 6.20
N VAL A 370 14.58 7.58 4.95
CA VAL A 370 15.23 6.63 4.05
C VAL A 370 16.50 7.24 3.49
N SER A 371 17.64 6.58 3.67
CA SER A 371 18.88 6.87 2.97
C SER A 371 19.17 5.78 1.94
N ALA A 372 19.60 6.18 0.74
CA ALA A 372 19.98 5.29 -0.34
C ALA A 372 21.36 5.68 -0.90
N ALA A 373 22.22 4.70 -1.20
CA ALA A 373 23.47 4.95 -1.91
C ALA A 373 23.25 5.21 -3.41
N ARG A 374 22.17 4.65 -3.97
CA ARG A 374 21.65 4.89 -5.32
C ARG A 374 20.12 4.77 -5.33
N VAL A 375 19.44 5.61 -6.11
CA VAL A 375 18.00 5.48 -6.39
C VAL A 375 17.78 5.30 -7.89
N LEU A 376 16.96 4.33 -8.27
CA LEU A 376 16.53 4.13 -9.66
C LEU A 376 15.08 4.62 -9.80
N ILE A 377 14.83 5.37 -10.86
CA ILE A 377 13.50 5.89 -11.23
C ILE A 377 13.30 5.65 -12.74
N PRO A 378 12.06 5.61 -13.28
CA PRO A 378 11.85 5.30 -14.70
C PRO A 378 12.51 6.29 -15.68
N GLN A 379 12.76 7.53 -15.22
CA GLN A 379 13.35 8.60 -16.02
C GLN A 379 14.88 8.65 -15.95
N GLY A 380 15.53 7.96 -15.00
CA GLY A 380 16.91 8.29 -14.65
C GLY A 380 17.50 7.57 -13.43
N ARG A 381 18.67 8.03 -12.98
CA ARG A 381 19.37 7.48 -11.81
C ARG A 381 19.87 8.59 -10.89
N LEU A 382 19.57 8.47 -9.61
CA LEU A 382 20.13 9.31 -8.55
C LEU A 382 21.24 8.52 -7.82
N GLY A 383 22.29 9.21 -7.39
CA GLY A 383 23.30 8.70 -6.49
C GLY A 383 22.84 8.75 -5.03
N ARG A 384 23.76 9.11 -4.12
CA ARG A 384 23.48 9.21 -2.69
C ARG A 384 22.31 10.16 -2.45
N THR A 385 21.27 9.67 -1.81
CA THR A 385 19.99 10.37 -1.63
C THR A 385 19.44 10.15 -0.23
N ALA A 386 19.02 11.23 0.44
CA ALA A 386 18.38 11.18 1.75
C ALA A 386 16.98 11.81 1.71
N VAL A 387 15.97 11.02 2.07
CA VAL A 387 14.55 11.39 2.05
C VAL A 387 13.97 11.26 3.45
N ALA A 388 13.20 12.26 3.89
CA ALA A 388 12.29 12.15 5.02
C ALA A 388 10.84 12.26 4.50
N ALA A 389 9.99 11.30 4.84
CA ALA A 389 8.59 11.29 4.47
C ALA A 389 7.73 11.21 5.74
N THR A 390 6.93 12.25 5.97
CA THR A 390 6.10 12.42 7.16
C THR A 390 4.64 12.63 6.73
N LEU A 391 3.75 11.67 7.02
CA LEU A 391 2.31 11.85 6.91
C LEU A 391 1.74 12.15 8.29
N ARG A 392 1.08 13.28 8.41
CA ARG A 392 0.38 13.66 9.63
C ARG A 392 -0.86 14.51 9.34
N ASP A 393 -1.98 14.20 9.99
CA ASP A 393 -3.19 15.05 9.98
C ASP A 393 -3.65 15.42 8.55
N GLY A 394 -3.77 14.42 7.68
CA GLY A 394 -4.21 14.59 6.29
C GLY A 394 -3.17 15.23 5.36
N ARG A 395 -1.91 15.38 5.80
CA ARG A 395 -0.82 16.04 5.07
C ARG A 395 0.44 15.18 5.02
N LEU A 396 0.80 14.75 3.82
CA LEU A 396 2.09 14.15 3.51
C LEU A 396 3.10 15.23 3.15
N THR A 397 4.25 15.23 3.82
CA THR A 397 5.44 16.01 3.47
C THR A 397 6.56 15.04 3.09
N VAL A 398 7.13 15.18 1.91
CA VAL A 398 8.32 14.44 1.47
C VAL A 398 9.45 15.45 1.21
N THR A 399 10.55 15.33 1.94
CA THR A 399 11.69 16.24 1.86
C THR A 399 12.94 15.46 1.42
N VAL A 400 13.54 15.88 0.31
CA VAL A 400 14.84 15.42 -0.17
C VAL A 400 15.90 16.39 0.34
N GLY A 401 16.61 16.01 1.41
CA GLY A 401 17.59 16.88 2.07
C GLY A 401 18.86 17.08 1.24
N GLU A 402 19.31 16.02 0.58
CA GLU A 402 20.33 16.05 -0.45
C GLU A 402 20.19 14.81 -1.34
N SER A 403 20.33 14.99 -2.66
CA SER A 403 20.42 13.92 -3.65
C SER A 403 21.46 14.28 -4.70
N GLN A 404 22.37 13.36 -5.01
CA GLN A 404 23.36 13.54 -6.07
C GLN A 404 22.76 13.11 -7.41
N ALA A 405 22.76 13.97 -8.43
CA ALA A 405 22.28 13.65 -9.78
C ALA A 405 22.80 14.67 -10.80
N PHE A 406 22.87 14.29 -12.07
CA PHE A 406 23.26 15.18 -13.18
C PHE A 406 24.60 15.91 -12.92
N ASP A 407 25.59 15.22 -12.35
CA ASP A 407 26.87 15.80 -11.91
C ASP A 407 26.76 17.07 -11.03
N GLY A 408 25.67 17.17 -10.27
CA GLY A 408 25.36 18.23 -9.32
C GLY A 408 24.53 17.72 -8.14
N VAL A 409 23.80 18.64 -7.49
CA VAL A 409 23.02 18.35 -6.28
C VAL A 409 21.57 18.82 -6.44
N ILE A 410 20.63 17.95 -6.07
CA ILE A 410 19.19 18.25 -5.97
C ILE A 410 18.78 18.31 -4.50
N LYS A 411 17.97 19.31 -4.15
CA LYS A 411 17.28 19.44 -2.85
C LYS A 411 15.83 19.83 -3.08
N GLY A 412 14.92 19.46 -2.20
CA GLY A 412 13.53 19.89 -2.34
C GLY A 412 12.55 19.34 -1.33
N SER A 413 11.31 19.82 -1.40
CA SER A 413 10.17 19.28 -0.68
C SER A 413 8.91 19.23 -1.55
N LEU A 414 8.07 18.23 -1.28
CA LEU A 414 6.75 18.04 -1.84
C LEU A 414 5.76 17.88 -0.69
N VAL A 415 4.76 18.75 -0.63
CA VAL A 415 3.64 18.66 0.31
C VAL A 415 2.38 18.33 -0.46
N LEU A 416 1.69 17.28 -0.04
CA LEU A 416 0.41 16.82 -0.55
C LEU A 416 -0.57 16.77 0.61
N ALA A 417 -1.64 17.56 0.56
CA ALA A 417 -2.64 17.65 1.63
C ALA A 417 -4.05 17.35 1.08
N LYS A 418 -4.82 16.56 1.84
CA LYS A 418 -6.24 16.33 1.59
C LYS A 418 -7.03 17.59 1.94
N THR A 419 -7.94 18.00 1.06
CA THR A 419 -8.86 19.14 1.26
C THR A 419 -10.28 18.74 0.82
N ALA A 420 -11.28 19.58 1.12
CA ALA A 420 -12.64 19.37 0.61
C ALA A 420 -12.64 19.35 -0.94
N ASP A 421 -11.88 20.25 -1.55
CA ASP A 421 -11.69 20.40 -3.00
C ASP A 421 -10.66 19.40 -3.60
N GLY A 422 -10.42 18.28 -2.91
CA GLY A 422 -9.56 17.19 -3.35
C GLY A 422 -8.15 17.21 -2.75
N ALA A 423 -7.16 17.56 -3.57
CA ALA A 423 -5.76 17.55 -3.19
C ALA A 423 -5.13 18.94 -3.36
N LYS A 424 -4.49 19.46 -2.30
CA LYS A 424 -3.61 20.63 -2.40
C LYS A 424 -2.16 20.18 -2.47
N VAL A 425 -1.43 20.71 -3.46
CA VAL A 425 -0.02 20.39 -3.74
C VAL A 425 0.84 21.63 -3.56
N ARG A 426 2.00 21.47 -2.92
CA ARG A 426 3.09 22.44 -2.94
C ARG A 426 4.38 21.70 -3.27
N SER A 427 5.18 22.21 -4.20
CA SER A 427 6.49 21.65 -4.54
C SER A 427 7.54 22.75 -4.59
N GLN A 428 8.68 22.51 -3.97
CA GLN A 428 9.85 23.37 -4.06
C GLN A 428 11.06 22.49 -4.35
N VAL A 429 11.72 22.68 -5.49
CA VAL A 429 12.88 21.88 -5.92
C VAL A 429 13.98 22.83 -6.39
N ALA A 430 15.21 22.57 -5.97
CA ALA A 430 16.40 23.30 -6.37
C ALA A 430 17.48 22.32 -6.85
N PHE A 431 18.00 22.57 -8.04
CA PHE A 431 19.13 21.88 -8.66
C PHE A 431 20.32 22.85 -8.65
N ALA A 432 21.49 22.40 -8.20
CA ALA A 432 22.68 23.22 -8.06
C ALA A 432 23.87 22.59 -8.80
N GLY A 433 24.49 23.37 -9.70
CA GLY A 433 25.67 22.97 -10.47
C GLY A 433 25.46 21.77 -11.40
N VAL A 434 24.22 21.46 -11.77
CA VAL A 434 23.86 20.29 -12.59
C VAL A 434 24.27 20.49 -14.05
N ASP A 435 24.65 19.39 -14.72
CA ASP A 435 24.73 19.32 -16.17
C ASP A 435 23.33 19.45 -16.78
N LEU A 436 23.15 20.46 -17.64
CA LEU A 436 21.84 20.83 -18.16
C LEU A 436 21.39 19.93 -19.30
N GLU A 437 22.29 19.32 -20.06
CA GLU A 437 21.89 18.42 -21.15
C GLU A 437 21.26 17.17 -20.56
N THR A 438 21.94 16.51 -19.62
CA THR A 438 21.44 15.30 -18.96
C THR A 438 20.19 15.61 -18.13
N CYS A 439 20.21 16.70 -17.34
CA CYS A 439 19.09 17.09 -16.48
C CYS A 439 17.82 17.38 -17.29
N LEU A 440 17.89 18.21 -18.33
CA LEU A 440 16.71 18.58 -19.12
C LEU A 440 16.28 17.45 -20.07
N ALA A 441 17.20 16.57 -20.51
CA ALA A 441 16.87 15.37 -21.26
C ALA A 441 16.07 14.34 -20.44
N GLU A 442 16.48 14.05 -19.20
CA GLU A 442 15.78 13.07 -18.34
C GLU A 442 14.49 13.65 -17.72
N LEU A 443 14.44 14.94 -17.40
CA LEU A 443 13.24 15.55 -16.78
C LEU A 443 12.14 15.94 -17.79
N ILE A 444 12.51 16.52 -18.94
CA ILE A 444 11.56 17.12 -19.90
C ILE A 444 11.86 16.80 -21.38
N GLY A 445 12.83 15.92 -21.68
CA GLY A 445 13.19 15.53 -23.05
C GLY A 445 14.02 16.55 -23.84
N VAL A 446 14.43 17.67 -23.24
CA VAL A 446 15.09 18.78 -23.95
C VAL A 446 16.61 18.57 -24.03
N ARG A 447 17.08 18.02 -25.16
CA ARG A 447 18.50 17.75 -25.48
C ARG A 447 19.17 18.87 -26.28
N ARG A 448 18.92 20.14 -25.92
CA ARG A 448 19.40 21.31 -26.70
C ARG A 448 20.23 22.32 -25.90
N LEU A 449 20.49 22.06 -24.62
CA LEU A 449 21.20 23.00 -23.75
C LEU A 449 22.32 22.28 -23.01
N GLU A 450 23.55 22.52 -23.41
CA GLU A 450 24.76 22.05 -22.74
C GLU A 450 25.34 23.13 -21.83
N GLY A 451 26.03 22.69 -20.77
CA GLY A 451 26.68 23.55 -19.76
C GLY A 451 26.17 23.22 -18.36
N LYS A 452 26.76 23.87 -17.35
CA LYS A 452 26.30 23.75 -15.96
C LYS A 452 25.40 24.92 -15.56
N GLY A 453 24.42 24.63 -14.71
CA GLY A 453 23.52 25.65 -14.20
C GLY A 453 22.79 25.26 -12.92
N ASN A 454 21.96 26.20 -12.47
CA ASN A 454 21.07 26.06 -11.33
C ASN A 454 19.62 26.21 -11.82
N LEU A 455 18.73 25.34 -11.36
CA LEU A 455 17.30 25.38 -11.69
C LEU A 455 16.51 25.42 -10.38
N SER A 456 15.64 26.41 -10.21
CA SER A 456 14.74 26.51 -9.05
C SER A 456 13.29 26.49 -9.50
N VAL A 457 12.48 25.63 -8.89
CA VAL A 457 11.07 25.42 -9.19
C VAL A 457 10.29 25.57 -7.90
N SER A 458 9.32 26.49 -7.85
CA SER A 458 8.43 26.72 -6.71
C SER A 458 7.00 26.79 -7.20
N LEU A 459 6.18 25.81 -6.83
CA LEU A 459 4.84 25.58 -7.38
C LEU A 459 3.81 25.30 -6.27
N GLU A 460 2.60 25.83 -6.45
CA GLU A 460 1.42 25.58 -5.63
C GLU A 460 0.20 25.36 -6.52
N GLY A 461 -0.73 24.47 -6.13
CA GLY A 461 -1.99 24.26 -6.84
C GLY A 461 -2.94 23.35 -6.06
N ALA A 462 -4.21 23.28 -6.48
CA ALA A 462 -5.24 22.48 -5.82
C ALA A 462 -6.29 21.91 -6.79
N GLY A 463 -6.73 20.68 -6.53
CA GLY A 463 -7.88 20.11 -7.22
C GLY A 463 -8.01 18.60 -7.05
N HIS A 464 -9.13 18.04 -7.51
CA HIS A 464 -9.41 16.61 -7.38
C HIS A 464 -8.55 15.71 -8.29
N SER A 465 -7.92 16.24 -9.35
CA SER A 465 -7.12 15.48 -10.32
C SER A 465 -5.85 16.22 -10.72
N VAL A 466 -4.89 15.54 -11.38
CA VAL A 466 -3.65 16.18 -11.85
C VAL A 466 -3.96 17.30 -12.84
N LEU A 467 -4.89 17.08 -13.77
CA LEU A 467 -5.39 18.13 -14.66
C LEU A 467 -6.02 19.30 -13.87
N GLY A 468 -6.75 19.02 -12.78
CA GLY A 468 -7.28 20.04 -11.87
C GLY A 468 -6.16 20.91 -11.29
N VAL A 469 -5.15 20.29 -10.67
CA VAL A 469 -3.99 20.99 -10.09
C VAL A 469 -3.29 21.88 -11.14
N THR A 470 -3.08 21.39 -12.37
CA THR A 470 -2.43 22.21 -13.43
C THR A 470 -3.19 23.48 -13.81
N ARG A 471 -4.53 23.49 -13.71
CA ARG A 471 -5.37 24.67 -14.00
C ARG A 471 -5.37 25.72 -12.88
N THR A 472 -4.88 25.35 -11.72
CA THR A 472 -4.74 26.20 -10.52
C THR A 472 -3.28 26.46 -10.17
N LEU A 473 -2.36 26.15 -11.09
CA LEU A 473 -0.93 26.15 -10.81
C LEU A 473 -0.41 27.58 -10.76
N ASP A 474 0.04 28.01 -9.58
CA ASP A 474 0.70 29.29 -9.33
C ASP A 474 2.15 29.04 -8.92
N GLY A 475 3.09 29.90 -9.32
CA GLY A 475 4.49 29.71 -8.94
C GLY A 475 5.53 30.45 -9.76
N THR A 476 6.79 30.06 -9.58
CA THR A 476 7.95 30.55 -10.32
C THR A 476 8.89 29.41 -10.71
N VAL A 477 9.53 29.57 -11.87
CA VAL A 477 10.64 28.73 -12.32
C VAL A 477 11.78 29.64 -12.76
N THR A 478 12.97 29.47 -12.21
CA THR A 478 14.18 30.17 -12.63
C THR A 478 15.26 29.20 -13.07
N LEU A 479 15.98 29.52 -14.14
CA LEU A 479 17.15 28.77 -14.63
C LEU A 479 18.28 29.74 -14.93
N ASP A 480 19.41 29.55 -14.25
CA ASP A 480 20.64 30.30 -14.41
C ASP A 480 21.76 29.35 -14.89
N ALA A 481 22.36 29.64 -16.03
CA ALA A 481 23.45 28.85 -16.61
C ALA A 481 24.59 29.74 -17.09
N THR A 482 25.83 29.24 -17.02
CA THR A 482 27.03 29.97 -17.47
C THR A 482 27.95 29.09 -18.32
N SER A 483 28.67 29.72 -19.25
CA SER A 483 29.69 29.09 -20.10
C SER A 483 29.23 27.79 -20.79
N GLY A 484 28.11 27.85 -21.51
CA GLY A 484 27.46 26.68 -22.12
C GLY A 484 27.23 26.84 -23.63
N MET A 485 26.45 25.91 -24.21
CA MET A 485 26.14 25.89 -25.64
C MET A 485 24.67 25.49 -25.91
N LEU A 486 24.00 26.24 -26.78
CA LEU A 486 22.75 25.83 -27.41
C LEU A 486 23.07 24.88 -28.58
N VAL A 487 22.46 23.70 -28.59
CA VAL A 487 22.77 22.62 -29.53
C VAL A 487 21.66 22.45 -30.57
N GLY A 488 22.06 22.19 -31.81
CA GLY A 488 21.15 21.91 -32.92
C GLY A 488 20.72 23.16 -33.71
N ILE A 489 21.25 24.35 -33.37
CA ILE A 489 21.14 25.58 -34.16
C ILE A 489 22.45 26.37 -34.01
N ASP A 490 23.10 26.74 -35.11
CA ASP A 490 24.10 27.82 -35.15
C ASP A 490 23.43 29.13 -35.58
N ILE A 491 23.09 29.95 -34.58
CA ILE A 491 22.37 31.21 -34.77
C ILE A 491 23.31 32.29 -35.30
N GLU A 492 24.60 32.25 -34.99
CA GLU A 492 25.55 33.27 -35.47
C GLU A 492 25.76 33.14 -36.99
N GLN A 493 26.01 31.92 -37.49
CA GLN A 493 26.10 31.64 -38.92
C GLN A 493 24.75 31.83 -39.63
N LEU A 494 23.61 31.57 -38.97
CA LEU A 494 22.29 31.89 -39.53
C LEU A 494 22.13 33.41 -39.72
N LEU A 495 22.40 34.21 -38.68
CA LEU A 495 22.28 35.66 -38.73
C LEU A 495 23.27 36.28 -39.74
N ARG A 496 24.55 35.87 -39.73
CA ARG A 496 25.56 36.33 -40.72
C ARG A 496 25.20 35.94 -42.17
N ARG A 497 24.48 34.83 -42.39
CA ARG A 497 23.97 34.45 -43.73
C ARG A 497 22.78 35.30 -44.14
N LEU A 498 21.77 35.44 -43.28
CA LEU A 498 20.57 36.24 -43.55
C LEU A 498 20.87 37.74 -43.70
N GLU A 499 21.86 38.26 -42.98
CA GLU A 499 22.37 39.62 -43.20
C GLU A 499 22.90 39.83 -44.63
N ARG A 500 23.69 38.88 -45.13
CA ARG A 500 24.26 38.96 -46.48
C ARG A 500 23.24 38.64 -47.58
N ARG A 501 22.20 37.84 -47.28
CA ARG A 501 21.14 37.41 -48.21
C ARG A 501 19.80 37.22 -47.48
N PRO A 502 19.01 38.28 -47.25
CA PRO A 502 17.77 38.20 -46.45
C PRO A 502 16.69 37.25 -47.02
N LEU A 503 16.72 37.00 -48.33
CA LEU A 503 15.81 36.08 -49.02
C LEU A 503 16.56 34.88 -49.66
N GLY A 504 17.75 34.54 -49.13
CA GLY A 504 18.50 33.36 -49.56
C GLY A 504 17.75 32.08 -49.17
N GLY A 505 17.15 31.40 -50.14
CA GLY A 505 16.33 30.21 -49.90
C GLY A 505 17.10 29.04 -49.26
N GLY A 506 16.38 28.20 -48.51
CA GLY A 506 16.97 27.01 -47.88
C GLY A 506 17.79 27.35 -46.63
N ALA A 507 17.23 28.13 -45.70
CA ALA A 507 17.77 28.22 -44.35
C ALA A 507 17.57 26.86 -43.65
N ASP A 508 18.57 25.98 -43.73
CA ASP A 508 18.59 24.77 -42.93
C ASP A 508 18.88 25.15 -41.47
N PHE A 509 17.81 25.23 -40.68
CA PHE A 509 17.84 25.63 -39.27
C PHE A 509 18.33 24.52 -38.34
N ARG A 510 18.71 23.35 -38.88
CA ARG A 510 19.00 22.13 -38.12
C ARG A 510 20.50 21.85 -38.10
N GLY A 511 21.04 21.69 -36.90
CA GLY A 511 22.46 21.42 -36.66
C GLY A 511 23.26 22.68 -36.33
N GLY A 512 24.53 22.49 -36.00
CA GLY A 512 25.39 23.54 -35.45
C GLY A 512 25.16 23.79 -33.95
N ARG A 513 25.92 24.74 -33.40
CA ARG A 513 25.99 25.03 -31.95
C ARG A 513 26.18 26.54 -31.76
N THR A 514 25.50 27.14 -30.79
CA THR A 514 25.66 28.57 -30.44
C THR A 514 26.15 28.69 -28.99
N PRO A 515 27.38 29.15 -28.71
CA PRO A 515 27.88 29.30 -27.35
C PRO A 515 27.22 30.47 -26.61
N PHE A 516 27.14 30.37 -25.28
CA PHE A 516 26.72 31.46 -24.38
C PHE A 516 27.66 31.62 -23.19
N GLU A 517 27.86 32.86 -22.77
CA GLU A 517 28.51 33.24 -21.52
C GLU A 517 27.52 33.14 -20.35
N THR A 518 26.30 33.64 -20.56
CA THR A 518 25.19 33.51 -19.59
C THR A 518 23.85 33.21 -20.26
N LEU A 519 23.02 32.43 -19.58
CA LEU A 519 21.61 32.22 -19.89
C LEU A 519 20.82 32.36 -18.58
N GLY A 520 19.90 33.34 -18.54
CA GLY A 520 18.93 33.52 -17.47
C GLY A 520 17.50 33.36 -18.01
N VAL A 521 16.67 32.63 -17.27
CA VAL A 521 15.26 32.36 -17.60
C VAL A 521 14.42 32.54 -16.34
N ASP A 522 13.49 33.47 -16.37
CA ASP A 522 12.49 33.73 -15.32
C ASP A 522 11.08 33.49 -15.87
N LEU A 523 10.40 32.48 -15.34
CA LEU A 523 9.01 32.16 -15.66
C LEU A 523 8.13 32.36 -14.43
N ARG A 524 6.97 33.01 -14.61
CA ARG A 524 5.95 33.18 -13.58
C ARG A 524 4.66 32.50 -14.00
N ILE A 525 4.19 31.56 -13.20
CA ILE A 525 2.96 30.81 -13.46
C ILE A 525 1.83 31.42 -12.63
N HIS A 526 0.69 31.67 -13.28
CA HIS A 526 -0.55 32.09 -12.64
C HIS A 526 -1.72 31.31 -13.27
N GLN A 527 -2.47 30.57 -12.44
CA GLN A 527 -3.62 29.75 -12.85
C GLN A 527 -3.31 28.84 -14.07
N GLY A 528 -2.14 28.20 -14.05
CA GLY A 528 -1.68 27.32 -15.12
C GLY A 528 -1.14 28.00 -16.37
N ASN A 529 -1.20 29.34 -16.50
CA ASN A 529 -0.54 30.06 -17.58
C ASN A 529 0.85 30.53 -17.11
N ALA A 530 1.91 30.01 -17.72
CA ALA A 530 3.30 30.39 -17.46
C ALA A 530 3.69 31.56 -18.38
N ARG A 531 3.87 32.75 -17.82
CA ARG A 531 4.37 33.93 -18.52
C ARG A 531 5.89 33.98 -18.42
N VAL A 532 6.55 34.35 -19.53
CA VAL A 532 7.97 34.73 -19.50
C VAL A 532 8.09 36.14 -18.94
N GLU A 533 8.78 36.27 -17.80
CA GLU A 533 9.20 37.58 -17.25
C GLU A 533 10.52 38.00 -17.94
N THR A 534 11.52 37.10 -17.92
CA THR A 534 12.82 37.26 -18.60
C THR A 534 13.19 35.97 -19.33
N VAL A 535 13.67 36.06 -20.57
CA VAL A 535 14.64 35.10 -21.11
C VAL A 535 15.75 35.90 -21.76
N ARG A 536 16.98 35.67 -21.32
CA ARG A 536 18.16 36.38 -21.77
C ARG A 536 19.32 35.40 -21.99
N PHE A 537 19.78 35.33 -23.23
CA PHE A 537 20.96 34.59 -23.65
C PHE A 537 22.00 35.62 -24.13
N ASP A 538 23.15 35.68 -23.48
CA ASP A 538 24.32 36.45 -23.93
C ASP A 538 25.43 35.48 -24.33
N GLY A 539 25.81 35.50 -25.61
CA GLY A 539 26.99 34.81 -26.14
C GLY A 539 27.92 35.76 -26.90
N PRO A 540 29.13 35.32 -27.26
CA PRO A 540 30.19 36.19 -27.76
C PRO A 540 29.86 36.89 -29.09
N GLY A 541 29.02 36.27 -29.94
CA GLY A 541 28.57 36.85 -31.21
C GLY A 541 27.06 37.06 -31.33
N VAL A 542 26.25 36.62 -30.35
CA VAL A 542 24.79 36.62 -30.43
C VAL A 542 24.15 36.91 -29.07
N ARG A 543 23.12 37.77 -29.06
CA ARG A 543 22.18 37.93 -27.96
C ARG A 543 20.80 37.42 -28.36
N LEU A 544 20.12 36.68 -27.49
CA LEU A 544 18.70 36.31 -27.67
C LEU A 544 17.86 36.86 -26.52
N GLY A 545 16.71 37.43 -26.85
CA GLY A 545 15.61 37.67 -25.93
C GLY A 545 14.40 36.84 -26.33
N ILE A 546 13.66 36.28 -25.36
CA ILE A 546 12.36 35.63 -25.60
C ILE A 546 11.33 36.18 -24.60
N ARG A 547 10.09 36.35 -25.06
CA ARG A 547 8.93 36.78 -24.29
C ARG A 547 7.68 36.04 -24.77
N GLY A 548 6.62 36.01 -23.97
CA GLY A 548 5.37 35.35 -24.34
C GLY A 548 4.79 34.54 -23.19
N GLN A 549 4.07 33.47 -23.53
CA GLN A 549 3.39 32.62 -22.56
C GLN A 549 3.31 31.16 -22.99
N ALA A 550 3.05 30.27 -22.03
CA ALA A 550 2.92 28.83 -22.21
C ALA A 550 1.81 28.29 -21.30
N SER A 551 0.87 27.54 -21.88
CA SER A 551 -0.23 26.94 -21.12
C SER A 551 0.21 25.59 -20.56
N VAL A 552 0.26 25.46 -19.23
CA VAL A 552 0.53 24.17 -18.56
C VAL A 552 -0.63 23.19 -18.79
N PRO A 553 -1.93 23.54 -18.61
CA PRO A 553 -3.03 22.59 -18.79
C PRO A 553 -3.20 22.02 -20.19
N THR A 554 -2.91 22.79 -21.24
CA THR A 554 -3.03 22.33 -22.65
C THR A 554 -1.68 21.93 -23.26
N ARG A 555 -0.56 22.20 -22.58
CA ARG A 555 0.82 21.94 -23.05
C ARG A 555 1.13 22.63 -24.38
N GLU A 556 0.75 23.91 -24.47
CA GLU A 556 0.95 24.77 -25.64
C GLU A 556 1.96 25.89 -25.34
N LEU A 557 2.60 26.39 -26.40
CA LEU A 557 3.58 27.48 -26.40
C LEU A 557 3.11 28.60 -27.33
N ASP A 558 3.22 29.84 -26.89
CA ASP A 558 3.11 31.03 -27.73
C ASP A 558 4.18 32.05 -27.32
N LEU A 559 5.36 31.91 -27.93
CA LEU A 559 6.55 32.70 -27.62
C LEU A 559 6.98 33.52 -28.84
N THR A 560 7.43 34.75 -28.60
CA THR A 560 8.09 35.63 -29.57
C THR A 560 9.48 35.96 -29.05
N GLY A 561 10.49 35.78 -29.89
CA GLY A 561 11.88 36.14 -29.59
C GLY A 561 12.50 37.09 -30.60
N THR A 562 13.68 37.59 -30.25
CA THR A 562 14.53 38.45 -31.07
C THR A 562 15.97 37.98 -30.93
N ALA A 563 16.61 37.61 -32.04
CA ALA A 563 18.01 37.23 -32.10
C ALA A 563 18.84 38.37 -32.72
N THR A 564 19.78 38.92 -31.95
CA THR A 564 20.61 40.07 -32.34
C THR A 564 22.05 39.61 -32.56
N LEU A 565 22.60 39.87 -33.76
CA LEU A 565 24.00 39.62 -34.09
C LEU A 565 24.88 40.73 -33.49
N LEU A 566 25.87 40.34 -32.68
CA LEU A 566 26.82 41.28 -32.08
C LEU A 566 27.97 41.55 -33.05
N ALA A 567 28.02 42.78 -33.57
CA ALA A 567 29.15 43.28 -34.34
C ALA A 567 30.32 43.71 -33.42
N ALA A 568 31.53 43.74 -33.96
CA ALA A 568 32.64 44.44 -33.31
C ALA A 568 32.28 45.94 -33.19
N ALA A 569 32.64 46.57 -32.07
CA ALA A 569 32.12 47.89 -31.64
C ALA A 569 32.61 49.11 -32.45
N THR A 570 32.93 48.93 -33.73
CA THR A 570 33.56 49.93 -34.62
C THR A 570 32.84 50.09 -35.97
N GLU A 571 31.87 49.23 -36.31
CA GLU A 571 31.15 49.32 -37.59
C GLU A 571 29.76 49.95 -37.43
N THR A 572 29.46 50.93 -38.28
CA THR A 572 28.10 51.41 -38.56
C THR A 572 27.66 50.68 -39.84
N PRO A 573 26.78 49.67 -39.75
CA PRO A 573 25.34 49.90 -39.50
C PRO A 573 24.86 49.42 -38.11
N PRO A 574 23.59 49.65 -37.73
CA PRO A 574 23.03 49.01 -36.53
C PRO A 574 23.07 47.46 -36.63
N PRO A 575 23.18 46.76 -35.49
CA PRO A 575 23.28 45.30 -35.45
C PRO A 575 22.06 44.62 -36.08
N PHE A 576 22.27 43.46 -36.69
CA PHE A 576 21.17 42.72 -37.31
C PHE A 576 20.30 42.03 -36.26
N GLU A 577 19.02 42.36 -36.26
CA GLU A 577 18.00 41.70 -35.45
C GLU A 577 17.05 40.87 -36.31
N LEU A 578 16.80 39.64 -35.88
CA LEU A 578 15.83 38.72 -36.47
C LEU A 578 14.75 38.39 -35.43
N PRO A 579 13.52 38.92 -35.57
CA PRO A 579 12.38 38.44 -34.81
C PRO A 579 12.02 37.01 -35.23
N PHE A 580 11.54 36.21 -34.28
CA PHE A 580 11.07 34.84 -34.51
C PHE A 580 9.94 34.48 -33.55
N PHE A 581 9.20 33.44 -33.91
CA PHE A 581 8.10 32.88 -33.12
C PHE A 581 8.41 31.42 -32.79
N VAL A 582 7.97 30.95 -31.62
CA VAL A 582 7.96 29.53 -31.24
C VAL A 582 6.55 29.18 -30.77
N GLN A 583 5.88 28.32 -31.53
CA GLN A 583 4.48 27.96 -31.33
C GLN A 583 4.27 26.45 -31.48
N GLY A 584 3.16 25.94 -30.94
CA GLY A 584 2.81 24.52 -31.00
C GLY A 584 2.77 23.87 -29.62
N THR A 585 2.97 22.55 -29.57
CA THR A 585 2.91 21.79 -28.30
C THR A 585 4.29 21.72 -27.63
N TRP A 586 4.32 21.43 -26.34
CA TRP A 586 5.58 21.20 -25.60
C TRP A 586 6.39 20.04 -26.18
N ASP A 587 5.71 19.05 -26.77
CA ASP A 587 6.31 17.84 -27.35
C ASP A 587 6.72 18.01 -28.83
N ASP A 588 6.27 19.08 -29.50
CA ASP A 588 6.61 19.43 -30.88
C ASP A 588 6.51 20.96 -31.11
N PRO A 589 7.55 21.72 -30.69
CA PRO A 589 7.60 23.17 -30.85
C PRO A 589 8.16 23.58 -32.22
N ILE A 590 7.37 24.32 -32.99
CA ILE A 590 7.74 24.85 -34.30
C ILE A 590 8.32 26.26 -34.14
N MET A 591 9.55 26.47 -34.63
CA MET A 591 10.22 27.78 -34.65
C MET A 591 10.18 28.38 -36.07
N LEU A 592 9.73 29.62 -36.20
CA LEU A 592 9.60 30.33 -37.48
C LEU A 592 10.21 31.75 -37.39
N PRO A 593 11.08 32.16 -38.32
CA PRO A 593 11.55 33.55 -38.40
C PRO A 593 10.46 34.49 -38.94
N ASP A 594 10.50 35.76 -38.55
CA ASP A 594 9.63 36.79 -39.13
C ASP A 594 10.02 37.08 -40.58
N THR A 595 9.20 36.58 -41.51
CA THR A 595 9.39 36.79 -42.94
C THR A 595 9.16 38.24 -43.36
N GLN A 596 8.35 39.03 -42.64
CA GLN A 596 8.18 40.46 -42.93
C GLN A 596 9.43 41.25 -42.58
N ALA A 597 10.09 40.94 -41.47
CA ALA A 597 11.39 41.54 -41.12
C ALA A 597 12.46 41.25 -42.19
N LEU A 598 12.53 40.01 -42.67
CA LEU A 598 13.44 39.62 -43.76
C LEU A 598 13.12 40.33 -45.10
N ILE A 599 11.84 40.46 -45.45
CA ILE A 599 11.41 41.19 -46.65
C ILE A 599 11.72 42.69 -46.53
N ARG A 600 11.50 43.32 -45.36
CA ARG A 600 11.84 44.74 -45.11
C ARG A 600 13.34 45.03 -45.23
N ARG A 601 14.22 44.09 -44.85
CA ARG A 601 15.68 44.25 -45.00
C ARG A 601 16.18 43.91 -46.41
N SER A 602 15.36 43.30 -47.26
CA SER A 602 15.70 43.02 -48.66
C SER A 602 15.49 44.26 -49.54
N GLY A 603 16.58 44.90 -49.96
CA GLY A 603 16.54 46.10 -50.80
C GLY A 603 15.82 45.95 -52.16
N ALA A 604 15.60 44.71 -52.62
CA ALA A 604 14.80 44.42 -53.82
C ALA A 604 13.32 44.13 -53.53
N ALA A 605 12.95 43.75 -52.30
CA ALA A 605 11.58 43.32 -51.96
C ALA A 605 10.82 44.29 -51.04
N ALA A 606 11.52 45.09 -50.23
CA ALA A 606 10.91 46.06 -49.34
C ALA A 606 9.93 47.04 -50.03
N PRO A 607 10.23 47.62 -51.23
CA PRO A 607 9.29 48.51 -51.91
C PRO A 607 7.96 47.85 -52.28
N PHE A 608 7.96 46.54 -52.55
CA PHE A 608 6.74 45.79 -52.85
C PHE A 608 5.91 45.54 -51.59
N LEU A 609 6.55 45.28 -50.44
CA LEU A 609 5.84 45.13 -49.17
C LEU A 609 5.19 46.44 -48.71
N ASP A 610 5.92 47.55 -48.80
CA ASP A 610 5.38 48.86 -48.42
C ASP A 610 4.25 49.29 -49.38
N ALA A 611 4.37 49.03 -50.69
CA ALA A 611 3.28 49.23 -51.65
C ALA A 611 2.04 48.36 -51.32
N LEU A 612 2.20 47.08 -50.97
CA LEU A 612 1.11 46.20 -50.54
C LEU A 612 0.51 46.58 -49.17
N SER A 613 1.26 47.34 -48.35
CA SER A 613 0.77 47.87 -47.09
C SER A 613 -0.31 48.94 -47.30
N GLU A 614 -0.28 49.68 -48.42
CA GLU A 614 -1.31 50.68 -48.74
C GLU A 614 -2.68 50.02 -48.99
N LYS A 615 -3.72 50.51 -48.30
CA LYS A 615 -5.08 49.97 -48.40
C LYS A 615 -5.59 49.93 -49.85
N ARG A 616 -5.35 50.98 -50.64
CA ARG A 616 -5.79 51.09 -52.04
C ARG A 616 -5.12 50.05 -52.95
N THR A 617 -3.81 49.85 -52.78
CA THR A 617 -3.03 48.86 -53.53
C THR A 617 -3.44 47.44 -53.15
N ARG A 618 -3.69 47.21 -51.86
CA ARG A 618 -4.23 45.94 -51.33
C ARG A 618 -5.63 45.61 -51.89
N GLU A 619 -6.51 46.60 -51.98
CA GLU A 619 -7.84 46.46 -52.60
C GLU A 619 -7.74 46.23 -54.11
N ALA A 620 -6.83 46.91 -54.81
CA ALA A 620 -6.58 46.69 -56.24
C ALA A 620 -6.05 45.27 -56.53
N VAL A 621 -5.02 44.82 -55.78
CA VAL A 621 -4.46 43.47 -55.89
C VAL A 621 -5.49 42.40 -55.53
N ARG A 622 -6.29 42.61 -54.47
CA ARG A 622 -7.40 41.71 -54.14
C ARG A 622 -8.40 41.62 -55.29
N SER A 623 -8.83 42.75 -55.87
CA SER A 623 -9.73 42.74 -57.02
C SER A 623 -9.14 42.08 -58.28
N ALA A 624 -7.82 42.06 -58.43
CA ALA A 624 -7.14 41.35 -59.51
C ALA A 624 -7.09 39.84 -59.27
N ILE A 625 -6.86 39.41 -58.01
CA ILE A 625 -6.94 38.01 -57.59
C ILE A 625 -8.38 37.48 -57.71
N ASP A 626 -9.37 38.25 -57.25
CA ASP A 626 -10.78 37.89 -57.34
C ASP A 626 -11.23 37.73 -58.82
N ARG A 627 -10.70 38.55 -59.75
CA ARG A 627 -10.91 38.41 -61.20
C ARG A 627 -10.15 37.22 -61.82
N LEU A 628 -8.99 36.86 -61.30
CA LEU A 628 -8.27 35.65 -61.72
C LEU A 628 -8.97 34.37 -61.26
N GLY A 629 -9.61 34.40 -60.07
CA GLY A 629 -10.38 33.29 -59.52
C GLY A 629 -11.73 33.03 -60.21
N HIS A 630 -12.30 34.01 -60.92
CA HIS A 630 -13.59 33.88 -61.59
C HIS A 630 -13.47 33.89 -63.11
N GLY A 631 -13.63 32.70 -63.73
CA GLY A 631 -13.81 32.54 -65.17
C GLY A 631 -12.52 32.57 -66.01
N ASP A 632 -11.85 33.72 -66.09
CA ASP A 632 -10.84 33.98 -67.13
C ASP A 632 -9.39 33.57 -66.78
N GLY A 633 -9.09 33.27 -65.50
CA GLY A 633 -7.72 32.98 -65.05
C GLY A 633 -7.03 31.83 -65.79
N ALA A 634 -7.77 30.77 -66.13
CA ALA A 634 -7.25 29.64 -66.90
C ALA A 634 -6.80 30.03 -68.32
N ALA A 635 -7.47 31.02 -68.95
CA ALA A 635 -7.13 31.54 -70.27
C ALA A 635 -5.96 32.55 -70.25
N ALA A 636 -5.54 33.00 -69.06
CA ALA A 636 -4.31 33.75 -68.85
C ALA A 636 -3.11 32.82 -68.59
N LEU A 637 -3.26 31.83 -67.68
CA LEU A 637 -2.18 30.89 -67.34
C LEU A 637 -1.71 30.05 -68.54
N ARG A 638 -2.65 29.51 -69.34
CA ARG A 638 -2.34 28.81 -70.60
C ARG A 638 -1.57 29.69 -71.59
N ARG A 639 -1.72 31.02 -71.53
CA ARG A 639 -1.06 32.00 -72.40
C ARG A 639 0.40 32.27 -72.03
N PHE A 640 0.80 31.89 -70.81
CA PHE A 640 2.18 31.96 -70.31
C PHE A 640 2.85 30.58 -70.22
N GLY A 641 2.22 29.52 -70.74
CA GLY A 641 2.80 28.16 -70.75
C GLY A 641 2.89 27.49 -69.37
N LEU A 642 2.19 28.04 -68.36
CA LEU A 642 2.15 27.45 -67.02
C LEU A 642 1.10 26.33 -66.96
N PRO A 643 1.36 25.21 -66.25
CA PRO A 643 0.36 24.18 -66.03
C PRO A 643 -0.88 24.75 -65.34
N VAL A 644 -2.06 24.36 -65.84
CA VAL A 644 -3.35 24.64 -65.21
C VAL A 644 -3.92 23.30 -64.74
N PRO A 645 -4.31 23.14 -63.46
CA PRO A 645 -4.99 21.93 -63.00
C PRO A 645 -6.29 21.70 -63.79
N ASP A 646 -6.58 20.45 -64.15
CA ASP A 646 -7.83 20.13 -64.82
C ASP A 646 -9.02 20.26 -63.85
N PRO A 647 -10.14 20.88 -64.27
CA PRO A 647 -11.24 21.22 -63.36
C PRO A 647 -12.08 20.02 -62.91
N ASP A 648 -11.92 18.85 -63.54
CA ASP A 648 -12.75 17.67 -63.31
C ASP A 648 -12.15 16.68 -62.28
N SER A 649 -11.02 16.98 -61.65
CA SER A 649 -10.49 16.16 -60.53
C SER A 649 -11.21 16.50 -59.21
N SER A 650 -12.47 16.12 -59.11
CA SER A 650 -13.33 16.38 -57.95
C SER A 650 -13.05 15.44 -56.76
N ASP A 651 -11.88 15.57 -56.13
CA ASP A 651 -11.58 14.91 -54.85
C ASP A 651 -10.85 15.85 -53.88
N ALA A 652 -11.60 16.84 -53.38
CA ALA A 652 -11.21 17.75 -52.32
C ALA A 652 -12.46 18.22 -51.56
N GLY A 653 -13.03 17.32 -50.75
CA GLY A 653 -14.25 17.62 -49.98
C GLY A 653 -14.05 18.75 -48.97
N SER A 654 -14.96 19.72 -48.97
CA SER A 654 -15.01 20.76 -47.93
C SER A 654 -15.40 20.14 -46.57
N PRO A 655 -14.71 20.50 -45.46
CA PRO A 655 -15.14 20.10 -44.13
C PRO A 655 -16.33 20.97 -43.68
N ASP A 656 -17.55 20.47 -43.85
CA ASP A 656 -18.73 21.07 -43.22
C ASP A 656 -18.66 20.95 -41.69
N ALA A 657 -18.90 22.04 -40.99
CA ALA A 657 -18.82 22.09 -39.53
C ALA A 657 -20.20 21.88 -38.89
N ASN A 658 -20.56 20.63 -38.57
CA ASN A 658 -21.44 20.35 -37.41
C ASN A 658 -21.53 18.85 -37.01
N SER A 659 -21.70 18.64 -35.71
CA SER A 659 -22.05 17.39 -35.01
C SER A 659 -21.02 16.23 -35.04
N PRO A 660 -20.63 15.67 -33.88
CA PRO A 660 -19.94 14.38 -33.81
C PRO A 660 -20.95 13.21 -33.76
N ASP A 661 -20.64 12.13 -34.46
CA ASP A 661 -21.15 10.78 -34.16
C ASP A 661 -20.03 9.75 -34.37
N ALA A 662 -20.17 8.56 -33.78
CA ALA A 662 -19.05 7.64 -33.54
C ALA A 662 -18.81 6.64 -34.68
N GLY A 663 -17.55 6.50 -35.10
CA GLY A 663 -17.07 5.47 -36.03
C GLY A 663 -15.78 4.81 -35.55
N THR A 664 -15.74 3.48 -35.56
CA THR A 664 -14.60 2.67 -35.11
C THR A 664 -13.50 2.63 -36.17
N PRO A 665 -12.19 2.71 -35.82
CA PRO A 665 -11.13 2.53 -36.80
C PRO A 665 -10.99 1.06 -37.22
N GLU A 666 -11.13 0.81 -38.52
CA GLU A 666 -10.81 -0.47 -39.16
C GLU A 666 -9.34 -0.47 -39.62
N ALA A 667 -8.67 -1.62 -39.52
CA ALA A 667 -7.22 -1.71 -39.72
C ALA A 667 -6.83 -2.09 -41.15
N THR A 668 -5.87 -1.36 -41.73
CA THR A 668 -5.17 -1.76 -42.96
C THR A 668 -3.67 -1.88 -42.70
N ASN A 669 -3.06 -2.90 -43.32
CA ASN A 669 -1.69 -3.34 -43.06
C ASN A 669 -0.78 -2.97 -44.25
N PRO A 670 0.36 -2.28 -44.05
CA PRO A 670 1.26 -1.96 -45.15
C PRO A 670 2.04 -3.20 -45.62
N GLU A 671 2.09 -3.43 -46.94
CA GLU A 671 2.87 -4.52 -47.53
C GLU A 671 4.38 -4.21 -47.57
N THR A 672 5.17 -5.29 -47.73
CA THR A 672 6.62 -5.30 -47.57
C THR A 672 7.39 -4.82 -48.80
N GLY A 673 8.37 -3.93 -48.60
CA GLY A 673 9.46 -3.66 -49.54
C GLY A 673 10.79 -4.21 -49.01
N ASN A 674 11.45 -5.09 -49.78
CA ASN A 674 12.68 -5.79 -49.37
C ASN A 674 13.90 -5.33 -50.20
N PRO A 675 15.02 -4.90 -49.58
CA PRO A 675 16.32 -4.74 -50.23
C PRO A 675 17.25 -5.94 -49.95
N GLU A 676 18.00 -6.40 -50.95
CA GLU A 676 18.86 -7.58 -50.83
C GLU A 676 20.27 -7.29 -50.28
N THR A 677 20.70 -8.16 -49.36
CA THR A 677 22.07 -8.65 -49.09
C THR A 677 23.28 -7.73 -49.27
N GLY A 678 24.01 -7.50 -48.16
CA GLY A 678 25.46 -7.27 -48.15
C GLY A 678 26.09 -7.99 -46.96
N ASN A 679 27.08 -8.86 -47.19
CA ASN A 679 27.63 -9.78 -46.18
C ASN A 679 29.12 -9.56 -45.92
N PRO A 680 29.57 -9.43 -44.65
CA PRO A 680 30.94 -9.67 -44.23
C PRO A 680 31.10 -11.01 -43.46
N GLU A 681 32.30 -11.56 -43.45
CA GLU A 681 32.65 -12.84 -42.82
C GLU A 681 33.17 -12.71 -41.36
N ALA A 682 33.51 -13.87 -40.76
CA ALA A 682 34.08 -14.12 -39.43
C ALA A 682 33.11 -13.99 -38.23
N GLY A 683 33.12 -14.92 -37.27
CA GLY A 683 33.89 -16.17 -37.18
C GLY A 683 33.47 -17.04 -35.99
N ASN A 684 33.80 -18.34 -36.04
CA ASN A 684 33.53 -19.30 -34.95
C ASN A 684 34.49 -19.06 -33.76
N PRO A 685 34.08 -19.33 -32.50
CA PRO A 685 34.41 -20.64 -31.95
C PRO A 685 33.36 -21.29 -31.02
N GLU A 686 33.34 -22.63 -31.10
CA GLU A 686 33.20 -23.63 -30.03
C GLU A 686 32.01 -23.59 -29.03
N ALA A 687 31.34 -24.74 -28.93
CA ALA A 687 30.33 -25.02 -27.91
C ALA A 687 30.94 -25.73 -26.70
N GLY A 688 30.43 -25.44 -25.50
CA GLY A 688 30.79 -26.13 -24.26
C GLY A 688 29.60 -26.33 -23.34
N THR A 689 29.18 -27.59 -23.16
CA THR A 689 28.19 -28.01 -22.17
C THR A 689 28.78 -29.20 -21.41
N PRO A 690 28.87 -29.10 -20.07
CA PRO A 690 27.92 -29.83 -19.22
C PRO A 690 27.37 -28.90 -18.12
N GLY A 691 26.33 -29.28 -17.36
CA GLY A 691 25.51 -30.48 -17.38
C GLY A 691 24.47 -30.36 -16.27
N ALA A 692 23.34 -31.08 -16.37
CA ALA A 692 22.34 -31.07 -15.32
C ALA A 692 22.70 -32.05 -14.20
N ASP A 693 22.47 -31.66 -12.95
CA ASP A 693 22.04 -32.62 -11.93
C ASP A 693 21.25 -31.91 -10.82
N ALA A 694 20.34 -32.65 -10.18
CA ALA A 694 19.48 -32.11 -9.12
C ALA A 694 19.29 -33.15 -8.01
N SER A 695 19.69 -32.81 -6.78
CA SER A 695 19.15 -33.49 -5.61
C SER A 695 19.30 -32.70 -4.31
N SER A 696 18.53 -33.15 -3.32
CA SER A 696 18.54 -32.69 -1.93
C SER A 696 19.78 -33.11 -1.17
N ALA A 697 20.24 -32.28 -0.22
CA ALA A 697 20.57 -32.75 1.13
C ALA A 697 20.57 -31.60 2.15
N VAL A 698 19.99 -31.85 3.33
CA VAL A 698 20.29 -31.11 4.56
C VAL A 698 21.20 -32.00 5.41
N PRO A 699 22.26 -31.45 6.02
CA PRO A 699 22.87 -32.06 7.20
C PRO A 699 22.69 -31.15 8.43
N SER A 700 21.86 -31.59 9.36
CA SER A 700 21.99 -31.22 10.77
C SER A 700 22.94 -32.20 11.43
N LEU A 701 23.97 -31.73 12.14
CA LEU A 701 24.64 -32.50 13.19
C LEU A 701 25.16 -31.57 14.28
N MET A 702 24.99 -31.99 15.53
CA MET A 702 25.74 -31.47 16.67
C MET A 702 26.98 -32.36 16.84
N GLU A 703 28.12 -31.82 17.25
CA GLU A 703 29.06 -32.58 18.06
C GLU A 703 29.79 -31.67 19.06
N THR A 704 30.29 -32.25 20.14
CA THR A 704 30.77 -31.57 21.35
C THR A 704 32.27 -31.70 21.53
N ALA A 705 32.98 -30.62 21.91
CA ALA A 705 34.37 -30.71 22.34
C ALA A 705 34.78 -29.64 23.38
N THR A 706 35.28 -30.13 24.51
CA THR A 706 36.23 -29.53 25.48
C THR A 706 37.25 -30.64 25.79
N PRO A 707 38.51 -30.38 26.25
CA PRO A 707 38.84 -29.52 27.42
C PRO A 707 40.20 -28.77 27.35
N GLU A 708 40.60 -28.17 28.51
CA GLU A 708 41.97 -27.75 28.96
C GLU A 708 42.75 -26.68 28.14
N ALA A 709 43.25 -25.56 28.69
CA ALA A 709 44.22 -25.29 29.80
C ALA A 709 45.69 -25.54 29.36
N ASP A 710 46.73 -24.76 29.72
CA ASP A 710 47.02 -23.75 30.79
C ASP A 710 48.24 -22.88 30.33
N PRO A 711 49.00 -22.06 31.12
CA PRO A 711 48.73 -21.12 32.23
C PRO A 711 49.22 -19.65 32.02
N GLY A 712 48.80 -18.74 32.92
CA GLY A 712 49.63 -17.61 33.40
C GLY A 712 49.26 -16.17 32.97
N VAL A 713 49.50 -15.09 33.75
CA VAL A 713 50.11 -14.92 35.09
C VAL A 713 49.51 -13.69 35.83
N THR A 714 49.12 -13.89 37.12
CA THR A 714 48.85 -12.94 38.23
C THR A 714 47.99 -11.66 38.07
N GLU A 715 46.95 -11.61 38.92
CA GLU A 715 46.33 -10.42 39.54
C GLU A 715 47.29 -9.74 40.57
N PRO A 716 47.08 -8.48 41.02
CA PRO A 716 46.21 -8.26 42.19
C PRO A 716 45.45 -6.90 42.20
N SER A 717 44.69 -6.65 43.28
CA SER A 717 43.69 -5.58 43.44
C SER A 717 44.04 -4.49 44.49
N VAL A 718 43.13 -3.50 44.65
CA VAL A 718 42.86 -2.65 45.86
C VAL A 718 43.49 -1.23 45.94
N THR A 719 42.62 -0.20 45.81
CA THR A 719 42.55 1.11 46.52
C THR A 719 43.71 2.13 46.46
N GLN A 720 43.44 3.41 46.07
CA GLN A 720 43.23 4.56 47.01
C GLN A 720 42.98 5.92 46.28
N GLU A 721 42.17 6.81 46.90
CA GLU A 721 41.94 8.24 46.56
C GLU A 721 42.83 9.14 47.46
N PRO A 722 43.21 10.41 47.12
CA PRO A 722 42.23 11.53 47.19
C PRO A 722 42.48 12.85 46.38
N SER A 723 41.40 13.62 46.20
CA SER A 723 41.21 15.10 46.34
C SER A 723 42.29 16.16 45.97
N VAL A 724 41.90 17.11 45.08
CA VAL A 724 42.09 18.60 45.18
C VAL A 724 40.93 19.30 44.41
N THR A 725 39.87 19.81 45.05
CA THR A 725 39.63 21.19 45.58
C THR A 725 39.21 22.28 44.57
N GLU A 726 37.88 22.47 44.40
CA GLU A 726 37.04 23.71 44.60
C GLU A 726 37.47 25.14 44.14
N PRO A 727 36.57 26.16 44.12
CA PRO A 727 35.19 26.22 43.58
C PRO A 727 34.87 27.58 42.87
N PHE A 728 33.61 27.79 42.40
CA PHE A 728 32.73 28.99 42.57
C PHE A 728 31.76 29.29 41.40
N GLY A 729 30.57 29.80 41.76
CA GLY A 729 30.08 31.08 41.21
C GLY A 729 29.13 31.09 40.01
N THR A 730 27.82 30.89 40.25
CA THR A 730 26.77 31.44 39.38
C THR A 730 26.56 32.92 39.67
N THR A 731 26.58 33.80 38.66
CA THR A 731 26.23 35.23 38.80
C THR A 731 25.32 35.73 37.67
N THR A 732 24.32 36.51 38.05
CA THR A 732 23.47 37.33 37.16
C THR A 732 24.09 38.73 37.04
N PRO A 733 24.09 39.39 35.86
CA PRO A 733 24.50 40.78 35.73
C PRO A 733 23.41 41.78 36.20
N GLU A 734 23.82 43.01 36.53
CA GLU A 734 23.05 44.01 37.27
C GLU A 734 22.71 45.27 36.42
N ALA A 735 21.78 46.09 36.95
CA ALA A 735 21.43 47.47 36.56
C ALA A 735 20.64 47.67 35.23
N ALA A 736 19.71 48.62 35.10
CA ALA A 736 19.30 49.72 35.99
C ALA A 736 17.79 50.07 35.87
N ALA A 737 17.26 50.83 36.84
CA ALA A 737 15.89 51.38 36.89
C ALA A 737 15.88 52.87 36.41
N PRO A 738 14.79 53.71 36.47
CA PRO A 738 13.65 53.70 37.41
C PRO A 738 12.23 54.05 36.86
N ALA A 739 11.17 53.79 37.65
CA ALA A 739 10.14 54.78 38.05
C ALA A 739 8.96 54.19 38.89
N ALA A 740 8.52 54.95 39.92
CA ALA A 740 7.18 55.03 40.55
C ALA A 740 6.41 53.78 41.09
N ALA A 741 6.24 53.75 42.44
CA ALA A 741 5.00 53.63 43.25
C ALA A 741 3.89 52.55 42.93
N ASP A 742 3.07 52.03 43.87
CA ASP A 742 2.76 52.43 45.27
C ASP A 742 2.14 51.26 46.11
N THR A 743 2.07 51.44 47.44
CA THR A 743 1.12 50.88 48.46
C THR A 743 0.60 49.42 48.46
N ALA A 744 1.24 48.58 49.30
CA ALA A 744 0.74 48.00 50.57
C ALA A 744 -0.49 47.03 50.71
N ALA A 745 -0.36 46.15 51.74
CA ALA A 745 -1.38 45.66 52.70
C ALA A 745 -2.09 44.27 52.57
N THR A 746 -1.41 43.22 53.06
CA THR A 746 -1.75 42.49 54.33
C THR A 746 -3.10 41.76 54.57
N GLN A 747 -3.02 40.42 54.79
CA GLN A 747 -3.89 39.52 55.62
C GLN A 747 -5.34 39.19 55.15
N ASP A 748 -6.06 38.15 55.63
CA ASP A 748 -5.73 36.78 56.14
C ASP A 748 -7.04 35.97 56.41
N LYS A 749 -6.98 34.63 56.32
CA LYS A 749 -7.94 33.60 56.83
C LYS A 749 -9.40 33.50 56.32
N THR A 750 -10.00 32.36 56.69
CA THR A 750 -11.22 31.74 56.12
C THR A 750 -12.32 31.54 57.22
N PRO A 751 -13.45 30.81 57.02
CA PRO A 751 -14.83 31.32 57.17
C PRO A 751 -15.48 30.93 58.53
N PRO A 752 -16.81 31.16 58.81
CA PRO A 752 -17.94 30.39 58.22
C PRO A 752 -19.26 31.18 57.99
N ALA A 753 -20.32 30.47 57.57
CA ALA A 753 -21.74 30.92 57.48
C ALA A 753 -22.48 30.75 58.86
N PRO A 754 -23.81 30.99 59.08
CA PRO A 754 -24.98 31.04 58.16
C PRO A 754 -25.94 32.26 58.33
N SER A 755 -26.98 32.47 57.50
CA SER A 755 -28.39 32.01 57.73
C SER A 755 -29.35 32.42 56.56
N ALA A 756 -30.54 31.82 56.48
CA ALA A 756 -31.57 31.95 55.39
C ALA A 756 -32.92 32.54 55.94
N PRO A 757 -34.16 32.38 55.37
CA PRO A 757 -34.64 31.75 54.11
C PRO A 757 -35.84 32.42 53.34
N ALA A 758 -36.14 31.92 52.12
CA ALA A 758 -37.49 31.77 51.48
C ALA A 758 -37.31 31.08 50.09
N ALA A 759 -37.79 29.87 49.80
CA ALA A 759 -39.18 29.44 49.48
C ALA A 759 -39.70 29.99 48.12
N ALA A 760 -40.29 29.21 47.18
CA ALA A 760 -40.66 27.78 47.06
C ALA A 760 -41.04 27.49 45.56
N ALA A 761 -41.18 26.29 44.98
CA ALA A 761 -40.85 24.87 45.29
C ALA A 761 -40.91 24.02 43.97
N SER A 762 -40.82 22.68 44.04
CA SER A 762 -40.90 21.70 42.92
C SER A 762 -42.21 20.84 42.99
N ASP A 763 -42.48 19.71 42.31
CA ASP A 763 -41.66 18.69 41.61
C ASP A 763 -42.47 17.77 40.61
N THR A 764 -41.83 16.69 40.15
CA THR A 764 -42.25 15.52 39.34
C THR A 764 -42.77 14.37 40.27
N PRO A 765 -42.93 13.06 39.92
CA PRO A 765 -43.14 12.30 38.67
C PRO A 765 -44.23 11.17 38.80
N ALA A 766 -44.09 10.07 38.02
CA ALA A 766 -44.43 8.66 38.34
C ALA A 766 -45.68 7.99 37.69
N SER A 767 -45.81 6.68 37.92
CA SER A 767 -46.46 5.70 37.02
C SER A 767 -47.52 4.80 37.69
N ASP A 768 -48.26 4.09 36.83
CA ASP A 768 -48.99 2.83 37.05
C ASP A 768 -50.36 2.81 37.75
N ALA A 769 -51.04 1.68 37.52
CA ALA A 769 -52.49 1.46 37.59
C ALA A 769 -52.82 0.42 38.72
N PRO A 770 -53.94 -0.36 38.75
CA PRO A 770 -55.11 -0.43 37.84
C PRO A 770 -56.52 -0.55 38.51
N ALA A 771 -57.57 -0.37 37.70
CA ALA A 771 -58.92 -0.88 38.01
C ALA A 771 -59.73 -1.22 36.72
N GLN A 772 -60.65 -2.19 36.84
CA GLN A 772 -61.53 -2.71 35.78
C GLN A 772 -62.79 -1.78 35.61
N LYS A 773 -63.78 -1.95 34.70
CA LYS A 773 -64.27 -3.08 33.89
C LYS A 773 -65.41 -2.63 32.91
N LYS A 774 -65.52 -3.22 31.70
CA LYS A 774 -66.78 -3.45 30.90
C LYS A 774 -67.63 -2.22 30.45
N ASP A 775 -68.55 -2.27 29.46
CA ASP A 775 -69.03 -3.31 28.51
C ASP A 775 -69.63 -2.70 27.20
N SER A 776 -69.34 -3.28 26.03
CA SER A 776 -70.18 -3.44 24.79
C SER A 776 -70.83 -2.29 23.96
N ALA A 777 -70.91 -2.53 22.63
CA ALA A 777 -71.91 -2.08 21.62
C ALA A 777 -71.88 -0.61 21.07
N ALA A 778 -72.47 -0.26 19.89
CA ALA A 778 -72.63 -0.96 18.58
C ALA A 778 -73.13 -0.03 17.42
N ALA A 779 -72.58 -0.22 16.21
CA ALA A 779 -73.08 0.01 14.83
C ALA A 779 -74.14 1.10 14.42
N SER A 780 -73.78 1.95 13.43
CA SER A 780 -74.60 2.33 12.23
C SER A 780 -73.71 3.07 11.19
N LYS A 781 -73.63 2.67 9.89
CA LYS A 781 -74.45 3.06 8.70
C LYS A 781 -74.53 4.59 8.46
N THR A 782 -74.37 5.14 7.25
CA THR A 782 -75.20 4.85 6.03
C THR A 782 -74.67 5.50 4.70
N LYS A 783 -74.49 4.71 3.60
CA LYS A 783 -74.52 5.09 2.13
C LYS A 783 -73.55 6.19 1.62
N ASN A 784 -73.31 6.46 0.32
CA ASN A 784 -73.37 5.81 -1.03
C ASN A 784 -72.41 6.65 -1.96
N SER A 785 -71.98 6.33 -3.19
CA SER A 785 -72.28 5.35 -4.28
C SER A 785 -70.97 5.10 -5.08
N ALA A 786 -70.63 3.92 -5.63
CA ALA A 786 -71.19 3.20 -6.79
C ALA A 786 -71.19 4.02 -8.11
N ALA A 787 -70.79 3.53 -9.29
CA ALA A 787 -70.15 2.27 -9.78
C ALA A 787 -69.41 2.60 -11.13
N ALA A 788 -68.72 1.75 -11.91
CA ALA A 788 -68.52 0.28 -12.06
C ALA A 788 -67.02 0.01 -12.45
N ASP A 789 -66.42 -1.16 -12.78
CA ASP A 789 -66.79 -2.49 -13.33
C ASP A 789 -67.19 -2.50 -14.83
N ALA A 790 -66.82 -3.45 -15.72
CA ALA A 790 -66.13 -4.74 -15.59
C ALA A 790 -65.32 -5.14 -16.87
N GLY A 791 -64.49 -6.20 -16.82
CA GLY A 791 -63.95 -6.87 -18.04
C GLY A 791 -62.84 -7.92 -17.78
N ARG A 792 -63.04 -9.19 -18.18
CA ARG A 792 -62.14 -10.33 -17.81
C ARG A 792 -62.13 -11.50 -18.82
N ALA A 793 -61.00 -11.73 -19.51
CA ALA A 793 -60.56 -12.99 -20.15
C ALA A 793 -59.11 -12.85 -20.66
N GLY A 794 -58.27 -13.88 -20.89
CA GLY A 794 -58.41 -15.32 -20.63
C GLY A 794 -58.04 -16.22 -21.83
N ALA A 795 -57.18 -17.24 -21.63
CA ALA A 795 -56.79 -18.32 -22.58
C ALA A 795 -55.89 -17.94 -23.79
N ARG A 796 -55.15 -18.84 -24.49
CA ARG A 796 -54.33 -20.04 -24.08
C ARG A 796 -53.51 -20.56 -25.31
N GLU A 797 -52.45 -21.35 -25.04
CA GLU A 797 -51.84 -22.42 -25.91
C GLU A 797 -51.33 -22.18 -27.36
N SER A 798 -50.00 -22.26 -27.53
CA SER A 798 -49.25 -23.30 -28.29
C SER A 798 -47.74 -23.05 -28.06
N ARG A 799 -46.78 -23.98 -27.95
CA ARG A 799 -46.61 -25.44 -28.20
C ARG A 799 -46.29 -25.86 -29.64
N ALA A 800 -45.00 -25.94 -29.93
CA ALA A 800 -44.36 -26.93 -30.81
C ALA A 800 -43.12 -27.51 -30.10
N ASP A 801 -42.75 -28.76 -30.40
CA ASP A 801 -41.75 -29.59 -29.71
C ASP A 801 -41.33 -30.74 -30.64
N ARG A 802 -40.23 -31.46 -30.35
CA ARG A 802 -39.57 -32.58 -31.10
C ARG A 802 -38.65 -32.16 -32.25
N SER A 803 -37.56 -32.88 -32.58
CA SER A 803 -36.90 -34.03 -31.89
C SER A 803 -35.41 -34.20 -32.33
N PRO A 804 -34.57 -34.97 -31.60
CA PRO A 804 -33.13 -35.12 -31.87
C PRO A 804 -32.68 -36.49 -32.42
N SER A 805 -31.54 -36.51 -33.13
CA SER A 805 -30.66 -37.68 -33.43
C SER A 805 -29.40 -37.21 -34.18
N GLY A 806 -28.19 -37.77 -34.08
CA GLY A 806 -27.68 -38.84 -33.20
C GLY A 806 -26.24 -39.28 -33.55
N THR A 807 -25.59 -40.06 -32.66
CA THR A 807 -24.41 -40.96 -32.84
C THR A 807 -23.02 -40.45 -33.31
N ALA A 808 -22.04 -40.60 -32.38
CA ALA A 808 -20.68 -41.18 -32.53
C ALA A 808 -19.58 -40.53 -33.41
N GLY A 809 -18.33 -40.50 -32.89
CA GLY A 809 -17.12 -40.02 -33.61
C GLY A 809 -15.81 -40.02 -32.80
N THR A 810 -15.09 -41.13 -32.84
CA THR A 810 -13.87 -41.49 -32.08
C THR A 810 -12.57 -40.70 -32.38
N ALA A 811 -11.81 -40.35 -31.32
CA ALA A 811 -10.33 -40.16 -31.26
C ALA A 811 -9.66 -38.93 -31.96
N PRO A 812 -8.40 -38.57 -31.58
CA PRO A 812 -7.76 -37.30 -31.98
C PRO A 812 -6.68 -37.41 -33.08
N SER A 813 -6.24 -36.27 -33.60
CA SER A 813 -4.99 -36.09 -34.35
C SER A 813 -4.37 -34.71 -34.04
N ALA A 814 -3.15 -34.44 -34.52
CA ALA A 814 -2.26 -33.39 -33.99
C ALA A 814 -1.82 -32.32 -35.01
N ALA A 815 -1.22 -31.27 -34.44
CA ALA A 815 -0.20 -30.36 -35.01
C ALA A 815 -0.61 -29.17 -35.90
N ALA A 816 0.18 -28.10 -35.72
CA ALA A 816 0.49 -27.00 -36.63
C ALA A 816 -0.64 -26.06 -37.10
N ARG A 817 -0.87 -24.98 -36.34
CA ARG A 817 -0.07 -23.75 -36.49
C ARG A 817 -0.08 -22.90 -35.22
#